data_AF-A0A397J720-F1
#
_entry.id   AF-A0A397J720-F1
#
_cell.length_a   1.000
_cell.length_b   1.000
_cell.length_c   1.000
_cell.angle_alpha   90.00
_cell.angle_beta   90.00
_cell.angle_gamma   90.00
#
_symmetry.space_group_name_H-M   'P 1'
#
loop_
_entity.id
_entity.type
_entity.pdbx_description
1 polymer ?
#
loop_
_entity_poly.entity_id
_entity_poly.type
_entity_poly.pdbx_seq_one_letter_code
_entity_poly.pdbx_strand_id
1 'polypeptide(L)'
;MSEVKEKEFELFFTDKANVNMSSYKVDSKTQLPILYIKDQKNALWNKFSAIYPDGMKRTSFMARLQNGRFKYREDLGGLCLTCNDYGYQPFRDLIELVITNFSNQTQKNNLIHELENLQHYLRRKYEKEFVINKNGTINHTDCINHCLQYAFGECTQQHFSRCPECDKFFYIFEDLKTKFDIKHYPKLDEYQEKLIYKANVNMSSYKVDSKTQLPILYIKDQKNALWNKFSAIYPDGMKRTSFMARLQNGRFKYREDLGGLCLTCNDYGYQPFRDLIELVITNFSNQTQKNNLIHELENLQHYLRRKYEKEFVINKNGTINHTDCINHCLQYAFGECTQQHFSRCPECDKFFYIFEDLKTKFDIKHYPKLDEYQEKLICYLAHQTRKSYLNTQFNSILYELDNYGAIIIVDYKMRILSATARETKSGKRGWTLHTTLVFRKDKNNNEKLDIQAYDHWSSDTKQDAWFTASYFECVFLSINPKPNWIKIISDNGGHYHNSELMVIISCWYDWYNIEVRGWIFLEPGEAKTTVDSHHAVIAHAIKRYIRVGHSLTNGEDIEKALHNLSGTSVSHIEPDRDINKLTEQDNVPINLENKKSKTIPGISKWFEWTWPITGEFAGYVCARSLPHIGNWINFSPAQISNFCGTIHRPSPIASEPTKTNSSWTMPISKKINLKLSINSTENRILTTSEKMETDNDLVSIDHEFPLKKGWALKENIKLGNKGGGKRISKRVVQYLQGFFLAGNLRAVNHYSPENMHVSLLELVEEGELALEEIPTVKTIKGWIGRYSASFKKTASERALVESNKENKENISETNVEGNSSQIEPRKRQKKDQNI
;
A
#
# COMPACT_ATOMS: atom_id res chain seq x y z
N MET A 1 15.38 14.36 -55.35
CA MET A 1 14.51 13.19 -55.58
C MET A 1 13.88 13.38 -56.96
N SER A 2 13.69 12.34 -57.78
CA SER A 2 12.93 12.53 -59.04
C SER A 2 11.46 12.77 -58.72
N GLU A 3 10.81 13.62 -59.50
CA GLU A 3 9.41 14.04 -59.30
C GLU A 3 8.43 12.86 -59.30
N VAL A 4 8.75 11.83 -60.10
CA VAL A 4 8.02 10.55 -60.15
C VAL A 4 8.06 9.82 -58.80
N LYS A 5 9.22 9.77 -58.13
CA LYS A 5 9.39 9.04 -56.85
C LYS A 5 8.72 9.74 -55.67
N GLU A 6 8.62 11.07 -55.72
CA GLU A 6 7.86 11.82 -54.71
C GLU A 6 6.34 11.62 -54.90
N LYS A 7 5.88 11.54 -56.15
CA LYS A 7 4.47 11.27 -56.48
C LYS A 7 4.03 9.87 -56.04
N GLU A 8 4.88 8.86 -56.20
CA GLU A 8 4.66 7.50 -55.69
C GLU A 8 4.54 7.47 -54.16
N PHE A 9 5.39 8.23 -53.45
CA PHE A 9 5.34 8.34 -51.99
C PHE A 9 4.04 8.99 -51.51
N GLU A 10 3.61 10.10 -52.11
CA GLU A 10 2.35 10.74 -51.73
C GLU A 10 1.13 9.86 -52.09
N LEU A 11 1.14 9.17 -53.24
CA LEU A 11 0.08 8.23 -53.62
C LEU A 11 -0.05 7.08 -52.61
N PHE A 12 1.06 6.49 -52.16
CA PHE A 12 1.04 5.44 -51.14
C PHE A 12 0.38 5.87 -49.83
N PHE A 13 0.52 7.15 -49.47
CA PHE A 13 -0.09 7.75 -48.27
C PHE A 13 -1.41 8.51 -48.55
N THR A 14 -2.00 8.35 -49.73
CA THR A 14 -3.43 8.67 -49.94
C THR A 14 -4.32 7.49 -49.58
N ASP A 15 -3.76 6.28 -49.54
CA ASP A 15 -4.47 5.07 -49.13
C ASP A 15 -4.80 5.10 -47.63
N LYS A 16 -6.10 4.99 -47.34
CA LYS A 16 -6.63 4.90 -45.98
C LYS A 16 -6.15 3.64 -45.26
N ALA A 17 -5.65 2.60 -45.93
CA ALA A 17 -5.03 1.45 -45.27
C ALA A 17 -3.71 1.83 -44.58
N ASN A 18 -3.01 2.86 -45.07
CA ASN A 18 -1.68 3.25 -44.59
C ASN A 18 -1.70 4.45 -43.64
N VAL A 19 -2.64 5.39 -43.82
CA VAL A 19 -2.79 6.59 -42.97
C VAL A 19 -4.25 6.96 -42.66
N ASN A 20 -4.46 7.73 -41.60
CA ASN A 20 -5.69 8.50 -41.36
C ASN A 20 -5.41 10.00 -41.46
N MET A 21 -6.22 10.73 -42.22
CA MET A 21 -6.09 12.19 -42.31
C MET A 21 -6.76 12.87 -41.11
N SER A 22 -6.09 13.84 -40.50
CA SER A 22 -6.65 14.67 -39.44
C SER A 22 -7.69 15.63 -40.01
N SER A 23 -8.85 15.76 -39.34
CA SER A 23 -9.89 16.72 -39.72
C SER A 23 -9.81 18.06 -39.00
N TYR A 24 -8.88 18.22 -38.04
CA TYR A 24 -8.80 19.43 -37.20
C TYR A 24 -7.36 19.86 -36.84
N LYS A 25 -6.32 19.09 -37.21
CA LYS A 25 -4.91 19.48 -37.03
C LYS A 25 -4.19 19.53 -38.36
N VAL A 26 -3.55 20.66 -38.64
CA VAL A 26 -2.71 20.90 -39.82
C VAL A 26 -1.24 20.99 -39.41
N ASP A 27 -0.35 20.64 -40.34
CA ASP A 27 1.08 20.78 -40.16
C ASP A 27 1.48 22.26 -40.28
N SER A 28 2.19 22.79 -39.28
CA SER A 28 2.45 24.23 -39.18
C SER A 28 3.38 24.77 -40.28
N LYS A 29 4.14 23.91 -40.97
CA LYS A 29 5.05 24.30 -42.06
C LYS A 29 4.39 24.22 -43.43
N THR A 30 3.53 23.24 -43.65
CA THR A 30 2.93 22.97 -44.97
C THR A 30 1.46 23.40 -45.09
N GLN A 31 0.81 23.74 -43.97
CA GLN A 31 -0.63 24.04 -43.86
C GLN A 31 -1.57 22.92 -44.37
N LEU A 32 -1.03 21.73 -44.65
CA LEU A 32 -1.80 20.56 -45.06
C LEU A 32 -2.24 19.74 -43.83
N PRO A 33 -3.33 18.98 -43.93
CA PRO A 33 -3.78 18.10 -42.85
C PRO A 33 -2.68 17.10 -42.43
N ILE A 34 -2.52 16.93 -41.11
CA ILE A 34 -1.60 15.92 -40.55
C ILE A 34 -2.09 14.53 -40.95
N LEU A 35 -1.18 13.68 -41.43
CA LEU A 35 -1.45 12.29 -41.78
C LEU A 35 -0.95 11.36 -40.68
N TYR A 36 -1.85 10.57 -40.11
CA TYR A 36 -1.55 9.64 -39.03
C TYR A 36 -1.23 8.25 -39.55
N ILE A 37 0.03 7.81 -39.44
CA ILE A 37 0.47 6.50 -39.94
C ILE A 37 -0.13 5.35 -39.12
N LYS A 38 -0.60 4.30 -39.81
CA LYS A 38 -1.35 3.17 -39.22
C LYS A 38 -0.49 1.96 -38.82
N ASP A 39 0.77 1.95 -39.22
CA ASP A 39 1.65 0.80 -39.07
C ASP A 39 3.08 1.27 -38.74
N GLN A 40 3.94 0.35 -38.31
CA GLN A 40 5.33 0.66 -38.02
C GLN A 40 6.08 1.07 -39.29
N LYS A 41 7.02 2.01 -39.17
CA LYS A 41 7.80 2.53 -40.30
C LYS A 41 8.41 1.43 -41.19
N ASN A 42 8.89 0.33 -40.58
CA ASN A 42 9.45 -0.80 -41.30
C ASN A 42 8.41 -1.60 -42.09
N ALA A 43 7.21 -1.80 -41.54
CA ALA A 43 6.12 -2.48 -42.24
C ALA A 43 5.56 -1.63 -43.38
N LEU A 44 5.45 -0.31 -43.20
CA LEU A 44 5.08 0.63 -44.26
C LEU A 44 6.13 0.66 -45.38
N TRP A 45 7.41 0.61 -45.03
CA TRP A 45 8.47 0.48 -46.02
C TRP A 45 8.35 -0.83 -46.81
N ASN A 46 8.15 -1.96 -46.14
CA ASN A 46 8.01 -3.25 -46.82
C ASN A 46 6.81 -3.26 -47.78
N LYS A 47 5.68 -2.67 -47.38
CA LYS A 47 4.51 -2.48 -48.24
C LYS A 47 4.82 -1.55 -49.42
N PHE A 48 5.48 -0.42 -49.17
CA PHE A 48 5.87 0.54 -50.20
C PHE A 48 6.82 -0.08 -51.23
N SER A 49 7.88 -0.78 -50.78
CA SER A 49 8.85 -1.42 -51.67
C SER A 49 8.27 -2.60 -52.45
N ALA A 50 7.22 -3.24 -51.93
CA ALA A 50 6.52 -4.29 -52.65
C ALA A 50 5.63 -3.73 -53.78
N ILE A 51 5.05 -2.53 -53.58
CA ILE A 51 4.20 -1.86 -54.57
C ILE A 51 5.02 -1.06 -55.59
N TYR A 52 6.12 -0.44 -55.15
CA TYR A 52 7.03 0.37 -55.97
C TYR A 52 8.47 -0.13 -55.84
N PRO A 53 8.81 -1.29 -56.44
CA PRO A 53 10.14 -1.91 -56.32
C PRO A 53 11.27 -1.03 -56.85
N ASP A 54 11.03 -0.23 -57.89
CA ASP A 54 11.98 0.75 -58.45
C ASP A 54 11.86 2.17 -57.86
N GLY A 55 11.04 2.30 -56.80
CA GLY A 55 10.68 3.58 -56.16
C GLY A 55 11.82 4.25 -55.38
N MET A 56 11.47 5.08 -54.40
CA MET A 56 12.48 5.77 -53.59
C MET A 56 13.27 4.80 -52.70
N LYS A 57 14.55 5.09 -52.42
CA LYS A 57 15.39 4.26 -51.53
C LYS A 57 14.90 4.33 -50.08
N ARG A 58 15.09 3.24 -49.32
CA ARG A 58 14.67 3.12 -47.90
C ARG A 58 15.10 4.28 -47.02
N THR A 59 16.34 4.72 -47.16
CA THR A 59 16.90 5.84 -46.39
C THR A 59 16.17 7.14 -46.69
N SER A 60 15.87 7.41 -47.96
CA SER A 60 15.07 8.56 -48.37
C SER A 60 13.62 8.46 -47.88
N PHE A 61 13.01 7.26 -47.93
CA PHE A 61 11.66 7.02 -47.43
C PHE A 61 11.55 7.33 -45.94
N MET A 62 12.50 6.83 -45.13
CA MET A 62 12.52 7.07 -43.68
C MET A 62 12.76 8.53 -43.33
N ALA A 63 13.68 9.20 -44.05
CA ALA A 63 13.94 10.63 -43.87
C ALA A 63 12.71 11.47 -44.19
N ARG A 64 11.99 11.14 -45.28
CA ARG A 64 10.76 11.84 -45.67
C ARG A 64 9.62 11.62 -44.68
N LEU A 65 9.50 10.41 -44.12
CA LEU A 65 8.53 10.07 -43.09
C LEU A 65 8.83 10.75 -41.74
N GLN A 66 10.10 11.02 -41.42
CA GLN A 66 10.50 11.73 -40.18
C GLN A 66 10.32 13.25 -40.26
N ASN A 67 10.55 13.84 -41.44
CA ASN A 67 10.58 15.29 -41.63
C ASN A 67 9.31 15.86 -42.31
N GLY A 68 8.27 15.05 -42.51
CA GLY A 68 7.02 15.44 -43.17
C GLY A 68 5.81 15.57 -42.22
N ARG A 69 4.63 15.83 -42.80
CA ARG A 69 3.32 15.91 -42.10
C ARG A 69 2.80 14.59 -41.52
N PHE A 70 3.64 13.55 -41.48
CA PHE A 70 3.30 12.19 -41.09
C PHE A 70 3.61 11.98 -39.62
N LYS A 71 2.58 11.88 -38.79
CA LYS A 71 2.72 11.64 -37.35
C LYS A 71 2.22 10.26 -37.00
N TYR A 72 2.76 9.65 -35.96
CA TYR A 72 1.99 8.58 -35.33
C TYR A 72 0.73 9.20 -34.72
N ARG A 73 -0.37 8.44 -34.72
CA ARG A 73 -1.60 8.87 -34.06
C ARG A 73 -1.37 8.95 -32.55
N GLU A 74 -0.93 10.10 -32.08
CA GLU A 74 -0.80 10.41 -30.64
C GLU A 74 -2.17 10.68 -29.99
N ASP A 75 -3.22 10.85 -30.80
CA ASP A 75 -4.63 10.97 -30.41
C ASP A 75 -5.27 9.60 -30.07
N LEU A 76 -4.47 8.64 -29.60
CA LEU A 76 -4.92 7.66 -28.61
C LEU A 76 -4.41 8.11 -27.24
N GLY A 77 -4.98 9.22 -26.76
CA GLY A 77 -5.30 9.24 -25.35
C GLY A 77 -6.20 8.04 -25.06
N GLY A 78 -5.64 7.03 -24.39
CA GLY A 78 -6.43 5.97 -23.73
C GLY A 78 -7.08 4.92 -24.64
N LEU A 79 -6.30 4.04 -25.26
CA LEU A 79 -6.68 2.62 -25.21
C LEU A 79 -5.85 2.02 -24.08
N CYS A 80 -6.52 1.55 -23.02
CA CYS A 80 -5.81 0.70 -22.07
C CYS A 80 -5.29 -0.53 -22.84
N LEU A 81 -4.11 -1.04 -22.46
CA LEU A 81 -3.54 -2.23 -23.09
C LEU A 81 -4.52 -3.41 -23.08
N THR A 82 -5.49 -3.42 -22.16
CA THR A 82 -6.59 -4.37 -22.13
C THR A 82 -7.40 -4.38 -23.43
N CYS A 83 -7.79 -3.22 -23.95
CA CYS A 83 -8.55 -3.17 -25.20
C CYS A 83 -7.68 -3.59 -26.39
N ASN A 84 -6.39 -3.26 -26.41
CA ASN A 84 -5.48 -3.67 -27.48
C ASN A 84 -5.23 -5.18 -27.46
N ASP A 85 -4.85 -5.72 -26.32
CA ASP A 85 -4.40 -7.11 -26.16
C ASP A 85 -5.59 -8.09 -26.06
N TYR A 86 -6.77 -7.61 -25.67
CA TYR A 86 -7.98 -8.41 -25.42
C TYR A 86 -9.25 -7.88 -26.12
N GLY A 87 -9.12 -7.05 -27.14
CA GLY A 87 -10.27 -6.56 -27.91
C GLY A 87 -9.95 -6.30 -29.38
N TYR A 88 -8.68 -6.00 -29.69
CA TYR A 88 -8.21 -5.80 -31.06
C TYR A 88 -7.31 -6.92 -31.54
N GLN A 89 -6.31 -7.31 -30.74
CA GLN A 89 -5.32 -8.31 -31.13
C GLN A 89 -5.94 -9.71 -31.30
N PRO A 90 -6.81 -10.21 -30.40
CA PRO A 90 -7.39 -11.55 -30.58
C PRO A 90 -8.32 -11.65 -31.79
N PHE A 91 -9.12 -10.61 -32.07
CA PHE A 91 -9.95 -10.58 -33.29
C PHE A 91 -9.10 -10.52 -34.56
N ARG A 92 -7.98 -9.78 -34.53
CA ARG A 92 -7.01 -9.77 -35.64
C ARG A 92 -6.39 -11.14 -35.85
N ASP A 93 -5.95 -11.79 -34.77
CA ASP A 93 -5.32 -13.11 -34.80
C ASP A 93 -6.33 -14.20 -35.24
N LEU A 94 -7.61 -14.08 -34.87
CA LEU A 94 -8.69 -14.97 -35.29
C LEU A 94 -9.02 -14.79 -36.78
N ILE A 95 -9.09 -13.54 -37.27
CA ILE A 95 -9.29 -13.25 -38.69
C ILE A 95 -8.11 -13.81 -39.51
N GLU A 96 -6.88 -13.63 -39.04
CA GLU A 96 -5.69 -14.22 -39.67
C GLU A 96 -5.76 -15.76 -39.68
N LEU A 97 -6.19 -16.37 -38.57
CA LEU A 97 -6.38 -17.82 -38.48
C LEU A 97 -7.43 -18.32 -39.50
N VAL A 98 -8.56 -17.62 -39.66
CA VAL A 98 -9.59 -17.94 -40.66
C VAL A 98 -9.02 -17.78 -42.07
N ILE A 99 -8.26 -16.71 -42.32
CA ILE A 99 -7.65 -16.44 -43.63
C ILE A 99 -6.68 -17.56 -44.04
N THR A 100 -5.89 -18.07 -43.11
CA THR A 100 -4.85 -19.07 -43.38
C THR A 100 -5.39 -20.49 -43.53
N ASN A 101 -6.52 -20.83 -42.90
CA ASN A 101 -6.98 -22.22 -42.81
C ASN A 101 -8.24 -22.56 -43.64
N PHE A 102 -8.94 -21.57 -44.19
CA PHE A 102 -10.10 -21.81 -45.06
C PHE A 102 -9.77 -21.52 -46.53
N SER A 103 -9.85 -22.56 -47.37
CA SER A 103 -9.61 -22.44 -48.82
C SER A 103 -10.88 -22.01 -49.59
N ASN A 104 -12.08 -22.26 -49.05
CA ASN A 104 -13.34 -21.84 -49.66
C ASN A 104 -13.57 -20.34 -49.40
N GLN A 105 -13.55 -19.55 -50.47
CA GLN A 105 -13.59 -18.09 -50.39
C GLN A 105 -14.93 -17.55 -49.84
N THR A 106 -16.04 -18.20 -50.13
CA THR A 106 -17.37 -17.78 -49.64
C THR A 106 -17.48 -18.00 -48.14
N GLN A 107 -17.06 -19.17 -47.65
CA GLN A 107 -17.09 -19.49 -46.22
C GLN A 107 -16.11 -18.61 -45.41
N LYS A 108 -14.91 -18.39 -45.95
CA LYS A 108 -13.90 -17.51 -45.37
C LYS A 108 -14.39 -16.07 -45.24
N ASN A 109 -14.97 -15.50 -46.30
CA ASN A 109 -15.47 -14.13 -46.28
C ASN A 109 -16.64 -13.96 -45.29
N ASN A 110 -17.52 -14.96 -45.18
CA ASN A 110 -18.62 -14.91 -44.22
C ASN A 110 -18.12 -14.90 -42.76
N LEU A 111 -17.17 -15.76 -42.41
CA LEU A 111 -16.61 -15.82 -41.05
C LEU A 111 -15.83 -14.56 -40.67
N ILE A 112 -15.08 -13.99 -41.62
CA ILE A 112 -14.37 -12.71 -41.42
C ILE A 112 -15.39 -11.60 -41.17
N HIS A 113 -16.45 -11.55 -41.98
CA HIS A 113 -17.50 -10.55 -41.84
C HIS A 113 -18.22 -10.65 -40.48
N GLU A 114 -18.50 -11.86 -40.00
CA GLU A 114 -19.08 -12.07 -38.66
C GLU A 114 -18.15 -11.63 -37.53
N LEU A 115 -16.85 -11.96 -37.61
CA LEU A 115 -15.84 -11.52 -36.63
C LEU A 115 -15.69 -10.00 -36.61
N GLU A 116 -15.68 -9.35 -37.77
CA GLU A 116 -15.59 -7.89 -37.90
C GLU A 116 -16.86 -7.19 -37.39
N ASN A 117 -18.04 -7.73 -37.68
CA ASN A 117 -19.32 -7.20 -37.19
C ASN A 117 -19.42 -7.29 -35.67
N LEU A 118 -19.01 -8.42 -35.08
CA LEU A 118 -18.97 -8.62 -33.64
C LEU A 118 -17.95 -7.67 -32.99
N GLN A 119 -16.74 -7.56 -33.56
CA GLN A 119 -15.74 -6.61 -33.10
C GLN A 119 -16.25 -5.16 -33.16
N HIS A 120 -16.96 -4.79 -34.22
CA HIS A 120 -17.56 -3.47 -34.37
C HIS A 120 -18.66 -3.22 -33.34
N TYR A 121 -19.54 -4.19 -33.11
CA TYR A 121 -20.60 -4.11 -32.08
C TYR A 121 -20.01 -3.87 -30.70
N LEU A 122 -19.06 -4.69 -30.27
CA LEU A 122 -18.38 -4.56 -28.97
C LEU A 122 -17.65 -3.21 -28.82
N ARG A 123 -17.11 -2.68 -29.92
CA ARG A 123 -16.36 -1.42 -29.92
C ARG A 123 -17.23 -0.17 -29.85
N ARG A 124 -18.38 -0.16 -30.52
CA ARG A 124 -19.11 1.09 -30.84
C ARG A 124 -20.57 1.11 -30.43
N LYS A 125 -21.16 -0.06 -30.19
CA LYS A 125 -22.60 -0.21 -29.96
C LYS A 125 -22.88 -0.77 -28.57
N TYR A 126 -22.08 -1.72 -28.10
CA TYR A 126 -22.26 -2.38 -26.79
C TYR A 126 -22.33 -1.38 -25.62
N GLU A 127 -21.48 -0.35 -25.61
CA GLU A 127 -21.52 0.69 -24.56
C GLU A 127 -22.84 1.49 -24.53
N LYS A 128 -23.56 1.55 -25.67
CA LYS A 128 -24.80 2.30 -25.83
C LYS A 128 -26.03 1.51 -25.40
N GLU A 129 -25.88 0.20 -25.20
CA GLU A 129 -26.92 -0.68 -24.68
C GLU A 129 -27.10 -0.49 -23.16
N PHE A 130 -26.15 0.19 -22.50
CA PHE A 130 -26.24 0.49 -21.09
C PHE A 130 -27.07 1.76 -20.83
N VAL A 131 -28.11 1.61 -20.02
CA VAL A 131 -28.94 2.73 -19.58
C VAL A 131 -28.40 3.26 -18.25
N ILE A 132 -27.82 4.47 -18.28
CA ILE A 132 -27.37 5.20 -17.09
C ILE A 132 -28.24 6.44 -16.95
N ASN A 133 -28.91 6.59 -15.80
CA ASN A 133 -29.75 7.73 -15.53
C ASN A 133 -28.91 9.02 -15.43
N LYS A 134 -29.52 10.19 -15.69
CA LYS A 134 -28.84 11.50 -15.63
C LYS A 134 -28.17 11.82 -14.29
N ASN A 135 -28.60 11.17 -13.20
CA ASN A 135 -28.03 11.28 -11.86
C ASN A 135 -26.88 10.27 -11.58
N GLY A 136 -26.44 9.51 -12.59
CA GLY A 136 -25.38 8.50 -12.48
C GLY A 136 -25.81 7.17 -11.86
N THR A 137 -27.11 6.98 -11.57
CA THR A 137 -27.64 5.70 -11.09
C THR A 137 -27.87 4.72 -12.24
N ILE A 138 -27.70 3.44 -11.94
CA ILE A 138 -27.91 2.32 -12.85
C ILE A 138 -29.14 1.57 -12.35
N ASN A 139 -30.11 1.32 -13.21
CA ASN A 139 -31.29 0.51 -12.89
C ASN A 139 -31.14 -0.91 -13.44
N HIS A 140 -31.94 -1.83 -12.91
CA HIS A 140 -32.13 -3.15 -13.51
C HIS A 140 -32.62 -3.01 -14.97
N THR A 141 -32.15 -3.91 -15.84
CA THR A 141 -32.64 -4.06 -17.21
C THR A 141 -32.98 -5.52 -17.44
N ASP A 142 -34.11 -5.82 -18.08
CA ASP A 142 -34.56 -7.21 -18.30
C ASP A 142 -33.61 -8.05 -19.16
N CYS A 143 -32.70 -7.40 -19.90
CA CYS A 143 -31.63 -8.06 -20.64
C CYS A 143 -30.42 -8.31 -19.73
N ILE A 144 -30.09 -9.59 -19.48
CA ILE A 144 -29.00 -9.97 -18.58
C ILE A 144 -27.62 -9.50 -19.08
N ASN A 145 -27.41 -9.45 -20.40
CA ASN A 145 -26.14 -9.01 -21.00
C ASN A 145 -25.91 -7.51 -20.81
N HIS A 146 -26.97 -6.72 -20.62
CA HIS A 146 -26.91 -5.26 -20.50
C HIS A 146 -27.16 -4.75 -19.08
N CYS A 147 -27.54 -5.64 -18.16
CA CYS A 147 -27.75 -5.28 -16.77
C CYS A 147 -26.41 -5.07 -16.07
N LEU A 148 -26.01 -3.80 -15.96
CA LEU A 148 -24.78 -3.42 -15.27
C LEU A 148 -24.81 -3.83 -13.79
N GLN A 149 -25.96 -3.76 -13.11
CA GLN A 149 -26.08 -4.24 -11.74
C GLN A 149 -25.76 -5.74 -11.65
N TYR A 150 -26.20 -6.54 -12.61
CA TYR A 150 -25.89 -7.98 -12.68
C TYR A 150 -24.39 -8.21 -12.97
N ALA A 151 -23.81 -7.47 -13.91
CA ALA A 151 -22.38 -7.54 -14.22
C ALA A 151 -21.48 -7.19 -13.03
N PHE A 152 -21.94 -6.34 -12.12
CA PHE A 152 -21.22 -5.99 -10.88
C PHE A 152 -21.64 -6.85 -9.67
N GLY A 153 -22.54 -7.82 -9.84
CA GLY A 153 -23.00 -8.72 -8.78
C GLY A 153 -23.89 -8.05 -7.73
N GLU A 154 -24.52 -6.92 -8.07
CA GLU A 154 -25.41 -6.14 -7.20
C GLU A 154 -26.90 -6.27 -7.61
N CYS A 155 -27.25 -7.05 -8.66
CA CYS A 155 -28.65 -7.27 -9.08
C CYS A 155 -29.26 -8.52 -8.45
N THR A 156 -30.40 -8.35 -7.78
CA THR A 156 -31.21 -9.44 -7.19
C THR A 156 -32.48 -9.76 -7.99
N GLN A 157 -32.71 -9.07 -9.10
CA GLN A 157 -33.90 -9.24 -9.94
C GLN A 157 -33.68 -10.30 -11.04
N GLN A 158 -34.76 -11.00 -11.41
CA GLN A 158 -34.72 -11.98 -12.51
C GLN A 158 -34.64 -11.27 -13.86
N HIS A 159 -33.94 -11.87 -14.81
CA HIS A 159 -33.77 -11.35 -16.17
C HIS A 159 -34.47 -12.31 -17.13
N PHE A 160 -35.39 -11.78 -17.93
CA PHE A 160 -36.23 -12.58 -18.83
C PHE A 160 -35.77 -12.53 -20.28
N SER A 161 -34.69 -11.80 -20.57
CA SER A 161 -34.17 -11.67 -21.93
C SER A 161 -32.64 -11.69 -21.97
N ARG A 162 -32.11 -12.08 -23.13
CA ARG A 162 -30.69 -12.03 -23.49
C ARG A 162 -30.55 -11.25 -24.78
N CYS A 163 -29.44 -10.54 -24.92
CA CYS A 163 -29.17 -9.79 -26.14
C CYS A 163 -28.63 -10.75 -27.22
N PRO A 164 -29.32 -10.90 -28.36
CA PRO A 164 -28.85 -11.77 -29.42
C PRO A 164 -27.47 -11.38 -29.95
N GLU A 165 -27.15 -10.08 -30.03
CA GLU A 165 -25.84 -9.59 -30.47
C GLU A 165 -24.72 -9.89 -29.47
N CYS A 166 -25.01 -9.89 -28.16
CA CYS A 166 -24.05 -10.31 -27.14
C CYS A 166 -23.85 -11.82 -27.15
N ASP A 167 -24.90 -12.60 -27.39
CA ASP A 167 -24.82 -14.05 -27.42
C ASP A 167 -24.05 -14.56 -28.65
N LYS A 168 -24.04 -13.81 -29.76
CA LYS A 168 -23.14 -14.07 -30.91
C LYS A 168 -21.67 -14.17 -30.51
N PHE A 169 -21.25 -13.51 -29.42
CA PHE A 169 -19.89 -13.66 -28.90
C PHE A 169 -19.57 -15.09 -28.49
N PHE A 170 -20.52 -15.84 -27.93
CA PHE A 170 -20.28 -17.21 -27.49
C PHE A 170 -20.45 -18.20 -28.64
N TYR A 171 -21.46 -17.98 -29.49
CA TYR A 171 -21.74 -18.87 -30.61
C TYR A 171 -20.67 -18.83 -31.70
N ILE A 172 -20.00 -17.69 -31.93
CA ILE A 172 -18.98 -17.61 -32.97
C ILE A 172 -17.77 -18.51 -32.65
N PHE A 173 -17.40 -18.70 -31.37
CA PHE A 173 -16.30 -19.60 -31.01
C PHE A 173 -16.69 -21.07 -31.12
N GLU A 174 -17.93 -21.42 -30.80
CA GLU A 174 -18.46 -22.78 -31.01
C GLU A 174 -18.58 -23.09 -32.51
N ASP A 175 -19.05 -22.14 -33.31
CA ASP A 175 -19.11 -22.26 -34.77
C ASP A 175 -17.71 -22.38 -35.39
N LEU A 176 -16.73 -21.61 -34.93
CA LEU A 176 -15.33 -21.77 -35.32
C LEU A 176 -14.79 -23.15 -34.92
N LYS A 177 -15.07 -23.64 -33.70
CA LYS A 177 -14.66 -24.99 -33.28
C LYS A 177 -15.27 -26.07 -34.18
N THR A 178 -16.54 -25.99 -34.54
CA THR A 178 -17.14 -26.99 -35.45
C THR A 178 -16.57 -26.96 -36.87
N LYS A 179 -16.02 -25.81 -37.31
CA LYS A 179 -15.52 -25.60 -38.68
C LYS A 179 -14.00 -25.73 -38.82
N PHE A 180 -13.24 -25.66 -37.73
CA PHE A 180 -11.79 -25.90 -37.70
C PHE A 180 -11.46 -27.33 -37.26
N ASP A 181 -10.33 -27.88 -37.72
CA ASP A 181 -9.81 -29.16 -37.19
C ASP A 181 -9.51 -29.08 -35.67
N ILE A 182 -9.71 -30.19 -34.95
CA ILE A 182 -9.49 -30.32 -33.49
C ILE A 182 -8.12 -29.79 -33.03
N LYS A 183 -7.08 -29.89 -33.88
CA LYS A 183 -5.73 -29.37 -33.62
C LYS A 183 -5.69 -27.85 -33.35
N HIS A 184 -6.71 -27.10 -33.76
CA HIS A 184 -6.81 -25.65 -33.55
C HIS A 184 -7.62 -25.27 -32.29
N TYR A 185 -8.29 -26.22 -31.65
CA TYR A 185 -9.12 -25.96 -30.47
C TYR A 185 -8.34 -25.35 -29.31
N PRO A 186 -7.13 -25.85 -28.96
CA PRO A 186 -6.34 -25.25 -27.88
C PRO A 186 -6.00 -23.77 -28.13
N LYS A 187 -5.84 -23.37 -29.40
CA LYS A 187 -5.52 -21.99 -29.78
C LYS A 187 -6.77 -21.10 -29.75
N LEU A 188 -7.92 -21.64 -30.16
CA LEU A 188 -9.22 -20.97 -30.05
C LEU A 188 -9.63 -20.78 -28.58
N ASP A 189 -9.43 -21.80 -27.75
CA ASP A 189 -9.63 -21.74 -26.30
C ASP A 189 -8.65 -20.76 -25.64
N GLU A 190 -7.37 -20.74 -26.05
CA GLU A 190 -6.39 -19.75 -25.58
C GLU A 190 -6.83 -18.30 -25.92
N TYR A 191 -7.39 -18.05 -27.11
CA TYR A 191 -7.90 -16.73 -27.46
C TYR A 191 -9.16 -16.36 -26.69
N GLN A 192 -10.09 -17.31 -26.50
CA GLN A 192 -11.28 -17.14 -25.68
C GLN A 192 -10.89 -16.87 -24.21
N GLU A 193 -9.94 -17.62 -23.67
CA GLU A 193 -9.41 -17.46 -22.33
C GLU A 193 -8.62 -16.17 -22.16
N LYS A 194 -7.78 -15.75 -23.13
CA LYS A 194 -7.08 -14.45 -23.09
C LYS A 194 -8.05 -13.29 -22.95
N LEU A 195 -9.18 -13.35 -23.67
CA LEU A 195 -10.27 -12.37 -23.55
C LEU A 195 -10.94 -12.39 -22.15
N ILE A 196 -10.73 -13.45 -21.35
CA ILE A 196 -11.32 -13.71 -20.01
C ILE A 196 -10.28 -13.61 -18.85
N TYR A 197 -8.96 -13.60 -19.11
CA TYR A 197 -7.90 -14.02 -18.17
C TYR A 197 -7.57 -13.06 -17.00
N LYS A 198 -8.22 -13.23 -15.85
CA LYS A 198 -7.93 -12.52 -14.58
C LYS A 198 -7.30 -13.42 -13.49
N ALA A 199 -6.96 -14.68 -13.76
CA ALA A 199 -6.56 -15.65 -12.72
C ALA A 199 -5.08 -15.59 -12.28
N ASN A 200 -4.10 -15.45 -13.19
CA ASN A 200 -2.69 -15.79 -12.89
C ASN A 200 -1.70 -14.60 -12.73
N VAL A 201 -2.03 -13.41 -13.25
CA VAL A 201 -1.19 -12.19 -13.12
C VAL A 201 -2.07 -10.95 -12.90
N ASN A 202 -1.52 -9.92 -12.26
CA ASN A 202 -2.08 -8.57 -12.23
C ASN A 202 -1.15 -7.63 -12.99
N MET A 203 -1.69 -6.88 -13.96
CA MET A 203 -0.89 -5.96 -14.78
C MET A 203 -0.76 -4.60 -14.06
N SER A 204 0.45 -4.05 -13.97
CA SER A 204 0.64 -2.70 -13.42
C SER A 204 0.02 -1.66 -14.34
N SER A 205 -0.79 -0.75 -13.78
CA SER A 205 -1.36 0.38 -14.52
C SER A 205 -0.42 1.58 -14.63
N TYR A 206 0.76 1.55 -14.00
CA TYR A 206 1.64 2.73 -13.90
C TYR A 206 3.15 2.46 -13.84
N LYS A 207 3.61 1.20 -13.70
CA LYS A 207 5.05 0.84 -13.76
C LYS A 207 5.35 -0.02 -15.00
N VAL A 208 6.43 0.31 -15.70
CA VAL A 208 6.94 -0.41 -16.88
C VAL A 208 8.34 -0.97 -16.62
N ASP A 209 8.70 -2.06 -17.29
CA ASP A 209 10.04 -2.64 -17.23
C ASP A 209 11.02 -1.77 -18.04
N SER A 210 12.17 -1.45 -17.45
CA SER A 210 13.10 -0.45 -18.02
C SER A 210 13.80 -0.92 -19.29
N LYS A 211 13.91 -2.24 -19.51
CA LYS A 211 14.53 -2.82 -20.71
C LYS A 211 13.54 -2.99 -21.86
N THR A 212 12.31 -3.39 -21.56
CA THR A 212 11.30 -3.74 -22.58
C THR A 212 10.25 -2.66 -22.81
N GLN A 213 10.15 -1.66 -21.94
CA GLN A 213 9.15 -0.58 -21.95
C GLN A 213 7.68 -1.05 -21.90
N LEU A 214 7.44 -2.34 -21.61
CA LEU A 214 6.12 -2.94 -21.40
C LEU A 214 5.72 -2.86 -19.91
N PRO A 215 4.41 -2.89 -19.56
CA PRO A 215 3.99 -2.90 -18.16
C PRO A 215 4.59 -4.09 -17.41
N ILE A 216 4.95 -3.82 -16.15
CA ILE A 216 5.35 -4.87 -15.23
C ILE A 216 4.15 -5.78 -14.96
N LEU A 217 4.36 -7.08 -15.14
CA LEU A 217 3.39 -8.12 -14.83
C LEU A 217 3.65 -8.63 -13.42
N TYR A 218 2.70 -8.42 -12.51
CA TYR A 218 2.78 -8.90 -11.15
C TYR A 218 2.33 -10.34 -11.04
N ILE A 219 3.27 -11.19 -10.70
CA ILE A 219 3.08 -12.61 -10.49
C ILE A 219 2.19 -12.81 -9.23
N LYS A 220 1.07 -13.56 -9.34
CA LYS A 220 0.12 -13.79 -8.23
C LYS A 220 0.46 -14.98 -7.32
N ASP A 221 1.47 -15.76 -7.68
CA ASP A 221 1.82 -17.03 -7.03
C ASP A 221 3.35 -17.21 -6.97
N GLN A 222 3.87 -18.17 -6.20
CA GLN A 222 5.30 -18.44 -6.12
C GLN A 222 5.84 -18.98 -7.45
N LYS A 223 7.09 -18.62 -7.80
CA LYS A 223 7.72 -19.06 -9.07
C LYS A 223 7.70 -20.58 -9.25
N ASN A 224 7.83 -21.34 -8.15
CA ASN A 224 7.75 -22.80 -8.15
C ASN A 224 6.32 -23.33 -8.39
N ALA A 225 5.29 -22.72 -7.80
CA ALA A 225 3.89 -23.09 -8.03
C ALA A 225 3.46 -22.81 -9.48
N LEU A 226 3.92 -21.69 -10.06
CA LEU A 226 3.68 -21.36 -11.47
C LEU A 226 4.44 -22.29 -12.42
N TRP A 227 5.64 -22.71 -12.03
CA TRP A 227 6.35 -23.74 -12.78
C TRP A 227 5.58 -25.06 -12.72
N ASN A 228 5.11 -25.49 -11.55
CA ASN A 228 4.36 -26.74 -11.41
C ASN A 228 3.06 -26.73 -12.23
N LYS A 229 2.33 -25.60 -12.23
CA LYS A 229 1.15 -25.38 -13.08
C LYS A 229 1.54 -25.38 -14.57
N PHE A 230 2.60 -24.69 -14.95
CA PHE A 230 3.08 -24.65 -16.33
C PHE A 230 3.55 -26.02 -16.83
N SER A 231 4.30 -26.79 -16.02
CA SER A 231 4.79 -28.11 -16.39
C SER A 231 3.71 -29.18 -16.39
N ALA A 232 2.64 -29.01 -15.60
CA ALA A 232 1.46 -29.88 -15.65
C ALA A 232 0.62 -29.65 -16.90
N ILE A 233 0.55 -28.40 -17.38
CA ILE A 233 -0.21 -28.02 -18.58
C ILE A 233 0.62 -28.24 -19.87
N TYR A 234 1.95 -28.06 -19.80
CA TYR A 234 2.88 -28.21 -20.92
C TYR A 234 4.05 -29.13 -20.55
N PRO A 235 3.82 -30.45 -20.46
CA PRO A 235 4.85 -31.42 -20.04
C PRO A 235 6.08 -31.45 -20.96
N ASP A 236 5.89 -31.25 -22.28
CA ASP A 236 6.97 -31.15 -23.28
C ASP A 236 7.42 -29.70 -23.55
N GLY A 237 7.03 -28.77 -22.69
CA GLY A 237 7.30 -27.35 -22.84
C GLY A 237 8.73 -26.93 -22.51
N MET A 238 8.92 -25.61 -22.37
CA MET A 238 10.20 -25.01 -21.97
C MET A 238 10.75 -25.61 -20.68
N LYS A 239 12.05 -25.95 -20.64
CA LYS A 239 12.74 -26.47 -19.44
C LYS A 239 12.70 -25.49 -18.26
N ARG A 240 12.65 -26.03 -17.02
CA ARG A 240 12.53 -25.28 -15.75
C ARG A 240 13.53 -24.13 -15.63
N THR A 241 14.78 -24.38 -15.97
CA THR A 241 15.86 -23.38 -15.93
C THR A 241 15.58 -22.20 -16.85
N SER A 242 15.10 -22.45 -18.07
CA SER A 242 14.70 -21.41 -19.03
C SER A 242 13.45 -20.65 -18.59
N PHE A 243 12.46 -21.34 -17.99
CA PHE A 243 11.26 -20.73 -17.43
C PHE A 243 11.61 -19.78 -16.27
N MET A 244 12.47 -20.22 -15.35
CA MET A 244 12.93 -19.41 -14.22
C MET A 244 13.78 -18.23 -14.67
N ALA A 245 14.67 -18.42 -15.66
CA ALA A 245 15.46 -17.35 -16.25
C ALA A 245 14.57 -16.27 -16.87
N ARG A 246 13.47 -16.64 -17.54
CA ARG A 246 12.49 -15.69 -18.09
C ARG A 246 11.70 -14.96 -17.00
N LEU A 247 11.43 -15.58 -15.85
CA LEU A 247 10.81 -14.94 -14.68
C LEU A 247 11.78 -14.07 -13.85
N GLN A 248 13.09 -14.24 -13.99
CA GLN A 248 14.11 -13.42 -13.31
C GLN A 248 14.58 -12.23 -14.15
N ASN A 249 14.67 -12.39 -15.47
CA ASN A 249 15.26 -11.39 -16.37
C ASN A 249 14.25 -10.70 -17.31
N GLY A 250 12.94 -10.88 -17.10
CA GLY A 250 11.87 -10.32 -17.94
C GLY A 250 10.91 -9.36 -17.21
N ARG A 251 9.82 -8.96 -17.90
CA ARG A 251 8.79 -8.02 -17.41
C ARG A 251 7.95 -8.51 -16.21
N PHE A 252 8.24 -9.69 -15.67
CA PHE A 252 7.50 -10.32 -14.58
C PHE A 252 8.16 -9.97 -13.24
N LYS A 253 7.45 -9.23 -12.39
CA LYS A 253 7.91 -8.91 -11.04
C LYS A 253 6.97 -9.56 -10.02
N TYR A 254 7.48 -9.86 -8.84
CA TYR A 254 6.58 -10.13 -7.72
C TYR A 254 5.79 -8.84 -7.42
N ARG A 255 4.54 -8.97 -6.98
CA ARG A 255 3.72 -7.79 -6.63
C ARG A 255 4.37 -7.04 -5.46
N GLU A 256 5.05 -5.93 -5.78
CA GLU A 256 5.54 -4.96 -4.77
C GLU A 256 4.43 -4.05 -4.25
N ASP A 257 3.21 -4.14 -4.80
CA ASP A 257 1.98 -3.47 -4.34
C ASP A 257 1.11 -4.42 -3.49
N LEU A 258 1.77 -5.12 -2.58
CA LEU A 258 1.38 -4.90 -1.20
C LEU A 258 1.98 -3.54 -0.84
N GLY A 259 1.19 -2.53 -0.48
CA GLY A 259 1.71 -1.58 0.51
C GLY A 259 2.32 -2.47 1.59
N GLY A 260 3.65 -2.39 1.76
CA GLY A 260 4.45 -3.53 2.22
C GLY A 260 3.72 -4.24 3.34
N LEU A 261 3.45 -5.57 3.19
CA LEU A 261 2.74 -6.34 4.21
C LEU A 261 3.26 -5.82 5.54
N CYS A 262 2.37 -5.31 6.38
CA CYS A 262 2.85 -4.83 7.66
C CYS A 262 3.63 -5.98 8.31
N LEU A 263 4.68 -5.66 9.05
CA LEU A 263 5.59 -6.69 9.57
C LEU A 263 4.82 -7.83 10.25
N THR A 264 3.72 -7.50 10.93
CA THR A 264 2.77 -8.47 11.49
C THR A 264 2.18 -9.43 10.46
N CYS A 265 1.62 -8.92 9.36
CA CYS A 265 1.06 -9.75 8.28
C CYS A 265 2.12 -10.61 7.59
N ASN A 266 3.35 -10.11 7.45
CA ASN A 266 4.45 -10.89 6.90
C ASN A 266 4.92 -12.00 7.86
N ASP A 267 5.26 -11.61 9.08
CA ASP A 267 5.93 -12.46 10.07
C ASP A 267 4.99 -13.49 10.69
N TYR A 268 3.70 -13.14 10.81
CA TYR A 268 2.69 -13.98 11.47
C TYR A 268 1.65 -14.56 10.52
N GLY A 269 1.51 -14.04 9.30
CA GLY A 269 0.56 -14.54 8.30
C GLY A 269 1.27 -15.26 7.15
N TYR A 270 1.95 -14.49 6.31
CA TYR A 270 2.54 -15.02 5.06
C TYR A 270 3.66 -16.02 5.31
N GLN A 271 4.63 -15.69 6.16
CA GLN A 271 5.78 -16.54 6.43
C GLN A 271 5.37 -17.88 7.08
N PRO A 272 4.49 -17.92 8.10
CA PRO A 272 4.02 -19.20 8.66
C PRO A 272 3.31 -20.09 7.65
N PHE A 273 2.43 -19.55 6.80
CA PHE A 273 1.80 -20.35 5.73
C PHE A 273 2.83 -20.88 4.72
N ARG A 274 3.82 -20.06 4.33
CA ARG A 274 4.91 -20.51 3.46
C ARG A 274 5.70 -21.64 4.11
N ASP A 275 6.07 -21.48 5.37
CA ASP A 275 6.89 -22.46 6.07
C ASP A 275 6.11 -23.76 6.34
N LEU A 276 4.79 -23.67 6.60
CA LEU A 276 3.90 -24.84 6.71
C LEU A 276 3.82 -25.60 5.39
N ILE A 277 3.65 -24.90 4.27
CA ILE A 277 3.66 -25.53 2.94
C ILE A 277 5.01 -26.20 2.67
N GLU A 278 6.13 -25.55 3.02
CA GLU A 278 7.47 -26.15 2.89
C GLU A 278 7.66 -27.38 3.79
N LEU A 279 7.10 -27.35 5.00
CA LEU A 279 7.10 -28.47 5.93
C LEU A 279 6.33 -29.66 5.34
N VAL A 280 5.15 -29.44 4.75
CA VAL A 280 4.38 -30.47 4.04
C VAL A 280 5.15 -31.00 2.83
N ILE A 281 5.76 -30.11 2.04
CA ILE A 281 6.52 -30.50 0.84
C ILE A 281 7.67 -31.44 1.17
N THR A 282 8.37 -31.18 2.28
CA THR A 282 9.58 -31.90 2.69
C THR A 282 9.28 -33.24 3.35
N ASN A 283 8.14 -33.39 4.04
CA ASN A 283 7.86 -34.57 4.85
C ASN A 283 6.85 -35.56 4.23
N PHE A 284 6.14 -35.19 3.16
CA PHE A 284 5.18 -36.08 2.48
C PHE A 284 5.72 -36.56 1.14
N SER A 285 5.89 -37.88 1.01
CA SER A 285 6.29 -38.53 -0.24
C SER A 285 5.11 -38.82 -1.17
N ASN A 286 3.90 -39.04 -0.62
CA ASN A 286 2.68 -39.28 -1.42
C ASN A 286 2.21 -37.97 -2.07
N GLN A 287 2.23 -37.92 -3.40
CA GLN A 287 1.93 -36.70 -4.15
C GLN A 287 0.47 -36.24 -4.02
N THR A 288 -0.48 -37.16 -3.92
CA THR A 288 -1.91 -36.83 -3.77
C THR A 288 -2.20 -36.23 -2.41
N GLN A 289 -1.74 -36.88 -1.33
CA GLN A 289 -1.91 -36.39 0.03
C GLN A 289 -1.23 -35.03 0.23
N LYS A 290 -0.02 -34.88 -0.31
CA LYS A 290 0.74 -33.62 -0.31
C LYS A 290 -0.01 -32.50 -1.04
N ASN A 291 -0.50 -32.75 -2.26
CA ASN A 291 -1.23 -31.75 -3.03
C ASN A 291 -2.53 -31.32 -2.33
N ASN A 292 -3.24 -32.25 -1.69
CA ASN A 292 -4.46 -31.96 -0.95
C ASN A 292 -4.18 -31.04 0.25
N LEU A 293 -3.18 -31.36 1.08
CA LEU A 293 -2.81 -30.54 2.24
C LEU A 293 -2.35 -29.13 1.83
N ILE A 294 -1.57 -29.03 0.73
CA ILE A 294 -1.14 -27.73 0.20
C ILE A 294 -2.36 -26.93 -0.26
N HIS A 295 -3.29 -27.56 -0.98
CA HIS A 295 -4.51 -26.90 -1.45
C HIS A 295 -5.37 -26.39 -0.29
N GLU A 296 -5.53 -27.17 0.78
CA GLU A 296 -6.25 -26.75 1.99
C GLU A 296 -5.58 -25.57 2.69
N LEU A 297 -4.24 -25.59 2.85
CA LEU A 297 -3.47 -24.48 3.41
C LEU A 297 -3.59 -23.21 2.56
N GLU A 298 -3.54 -23.32 1.23
CA GLU A 298 -3.70 -22.20 0.31
C GLU A 298 -5.12 -21.62 0.34
N ASN A 299 -6.15 -22.48 0.40
CA ASN A 299 -7.54 -22.06 0.53
C ASN A 299 -7.79 -21.34 1.86
N LEU A 300 -7.26 -21.87 2.96
CA LEU A 300 -7.34 -21.24 4.27
C LEU A 300 -6.62 -19.88 4.26
N GLN A 301 -5.41 -19.81 3.72
CA GLN A 301 -4.68 -18.56 3.56
C GLN A 301 -5.48 -17.54 2.76
N HIS A 302 -6.13 -17.97 1.67
CA HIS A 302 -6.96 -17.10 0.85
C HIS A 302 -8.20 -16.60 1.62
N TYR A 303 -8.90 -17.49 2.33
CA TYR A 303 -10.06 -17.16 3.15
C TYR A 303 -9.71 -16.12 4.22
N LEU A 304 -8.69 -16.39 5.05
CA LEU A 304 -8.25 -15.49 6.12
C LEU A 304 -7.80 -14.11 5.60
N ARG A 305 -7.33 -14.04 4.36
CA ARG A 305 -6.86 -12.80 3.74
C ARG A 305 -7.96 -11.99 3.04
N ARG A 306 -9.03 -12.61 2.55
CA ARG A 306 -9.96 -11.97 1.60
C ARG A 306 -11.42 -12.04 1.98
N LYS A 307 -11.80 -13.02 2.80
CA LYS A 307 -13.19 -13.31 3.12
C LYS A 307 -13.48 -13.10 4.60
N TYR A 308 -12.55 -13.48 5.48
CA TYR A 308 -12.72 -13.38 6.93
C TYR A 308 -13.21 -12.00 7.41
N GLU A 309 -12.64 -10.91 6.90
CA GLU A 309 -13.06 -9.55 7.30
C GLU A 309 -14.52 -9.19 6.95
N LYS A 310 -15.11 -9.89 5.98
CA LYS A 310 -16.48 -9.64 5.48
C LYS A 310 -17.55 -10.31 6.34
N GLU A 311 -17.15 -11.23 7.21
CA GLU A 311 -18.05 -11.96 8.10
C GLU A 311 -18.46 -11.12 9.33
N PHE A 312 -17.76 -10.00 9.57
CA PHE A 312 -18.02 -9.13 10.72
C PHE A 312 -19.16 -8.14 10.46
N VAL A 313 -20.04 -8.00 11.45
CA VAL A 313 -21.11 -7.01 11.47
C VAL A 313 -20.77 -5.92 12.47
N ILE A 314 -20.66 -4.68 11.98
CA ILE A 314 -20.37 -3.49 12.78
C ILE A 314 -21.45 -2.46 12.52
N ASN A 315 -22.02 -1.89 13.58
CA ASN A 315 -23.07 -0.89 13.49
C ASN A 315 -22.52 0.41 12.90
N LYS A 316 -23.42 1.24 12.37
CA LYS A 316 -23.06 2.52 11.74
C LYS A 316 -22.34 3.50 12.66
N ASN A 317 -22.70 3.48 13.94
CA ASN A 317 -22.08 4.27 14.99
C ASN A 317 -20.75 3.66 15.51
N GLY A 318 -20.20 2.65 14.82
CA GLY A 318 -18.92 2.03 15.19
C GLY A 318 -19.02 0.98 16.28
N THR A 319 -20.18 0.79 16.90
CA THR A 319 -20.41 -0.22 17.95
C THR A 319 -20.61 -1.63 17.38
N ILE A 320 -20.50 -2.64 18.24
CA ILE A 320 -20.66 -4.05 17.88
C ILE A 320 -21.76 -4.69 18.73
N ASN A 321 -22.49 -5.64 18.13
CA ASN A 321 -23.50 -6.44 18.81
C ASN A 321 -23.03 -7.89 18.91
N HIS A 322 -23.67 -8.65 19.81
CA HIS A 322 -23.51 -10.10 19.83
C HIS A 322 -24.00 -10.71 18.52
N THR A 323 -23.30 -11.76 18.07
CA THR A 323 -23.72 -12.63 16.96
C THR A 323 -23.61 -14.07 17.43
N ASP A 324 -24.61 -14.90 17.13
CA ASP A 324 -24.65 -16.30 17.59
C ASP A 324 -23.44 -17.14 17.14
N CYS A 325 -22.85 -16.83 15.97
CA CYS A 325 -21.62 -17.45 15.53
C CYS A 325 -20.41 -16.94 16.33
N ILE A 326 -19.82 -17.78 17.17
CA ILE A 326 -18.69 -17.41 18.04
C ILE A 326 -17.44 -16.96 17.27
N ASN A 327 -17.18 -17.54 16.08
CA ASN A 327 -16.04 -17.16 15.24
C ASN A 327 -16.15 -15.71 14.73
N HIS A 328 -17.38 -15.19 14.59
CA HIS A 328 -17.67 -13.87 14.02
C HIS A 328 -18.07 -12.83 15.08
N CYS A 329 -18.25 -13.26 16.33
CA CYS A 329 -18.65 -12.38 17.42
C CYS A 329 -17.49 -11.48 17.87
N LEU A 330 -17.46 -10.25 17.37
CA LEU A 330 -16.45 -9.26 17.76
C LEU A 330 -16.47 -8.94 19.26
N GLN A 331 -17.65 -8.98 19.90
CA GLN A 331 -17.76 -8.78 21.34
C GLN A 331 -17.03 -9.90 22.10
N TYR A 332 -17.10 -11.15 21.62
CA TYR A 332 -16.35 -12.26 22.22
C TYR A 332 -14.86 -12.11 21.95
N ALA A 333 -14.49 -11.79 20.70
CA ALA A 333 -13.09 -11.58 20.31
C ALA A 333 -12.40 -10.46 21.12
N PHE A 334 -13.15 -9.43 21.52
CA PHE A 334 -12.65 -8.31 22.31
C PHE A 334 -12.97 -8.36 23.81
N GLY A 335 -13.59 -9.43 24.30
CA GLY A 335 -13.75 -9.64 25.74
C GLY A 335 -14.99 -9.03 26.40
N GLU A 336 -15.92 -8.48 25.61
CA GLU A 336 -17.11 -7.78 26.11
C GLU A 336 -18.41 -8.62 26.01
N CYS A 337 -18.40 -9.77 25.32
CA CYS A 337 -19.63 -10.57 25.15
C CYS A 337 -20.09 -11.22 26.47
N THR A 338 -21.32 -10.96 26.88
CA THR A 338 -21.96 -11.62 28.04
C THR A 338 -22.96 -12.71 27.65
N GLN A 339 -23.25 -12.85 26.35
CA GLN A 339 -24.20 -13.81 25.80
C GLN A 339 -23.48 -15.10 25.38
N GLN A 340 -24.20 -16.22 25.44
CA GLN A 340 -23.75 -17.54 24.98
C GLN A 340 -23.86 -17.67 23.46
N HIS A 341 -23.02 -18.51 22.87
CA HIS A 341 -23.03 -18.83 21.46
C HIS A 341 -23.48 -20.28 21.25
N PHE A 342 -24.21 -20.52 20.15
CA PHE A 342 -24.71 -21.84 19.78
C PHE A 342 -24.25 -22.28 18.38
N SER A 343 -23.53 -21.43 17.63
CA SER A 343 -23.04 -21.78 16.28
C SER A 343 -21.57 -21.42 16.03
N ARG A 344 -20.98 -22.14 15.06
CA ARG A 344 -19.60 -21.95 14.57
C ARG A 344 -19.60 -21.83 13.06
N CYS A 345 -18.66 -21.05 12.54
CA CYS A 345 -18.45 -20.93 11.10
C CYS A 345 -17.56 -22.09 10.60
N PRO A 346 -18.04 -22.94 9.68
CA PRO A 346 -17.24 -24.05 9.16
C PRO A 346 -15.96 -23.59 8.46
N GLU A 347 -15.99 -22.45 7.75
CA GLU A 347 -14.81 -21.91 7.07
C GLU A 347 -13.75 -21.39 8.06
N CYS A 348 -14.17 -20.76 9.16
CA CYS A 348 -13.24 -20.38 10.23
C CYS A 348 -12.70 -21.60 10.97
N ASP A 349 -13.52 -22.62 11.20
CA ASP A 349 -13.10 -23.82 11.94
C ASP A 349 -12.10 -24.69 11.17
N LYS A 350 -12.06 -24.60 9.83
CA LYS A 350 -10.97 -25.19 9.03
C LYS A 350 -9.59 -24.77 9.53
N PHE A 351 -9.45 -23.57 10.12
CA PHE A 351 -8.21 -23.14 10.75
C PHE A 351 -7.79 -24.09 11.88
N PHE A 352 -8.70 -24.56 12.73
CA PHE A 352 -8.34 -25.46 13.83
C PHE A 352 -8.20 -26.90 13.33
N TYR A 353 -9.13 -27.35 12.49
CA TYR A 353 -9.12 -28.71 11.96
C TYR A 353 -7.85 -29.04 11.17
N ILE A 354 -7.32 -28.10 10.39
CA ILE A 354 -6.09 -28.36 9.62
C ILE A 354 -4.88 -28.62 10.53
N PHE A 355 -4.79 -27.96 11.69
CA PHE A 355 -3.68 -28.21 12.62
C PHE A 355 -3.82 -29.54 13.35
N GLU A 356 -5.04 -29.93 13.72
CA GLU A 356 -5.31 -31.25 14.27
C GLU A 356 -4.99 -32.34 13.23
N ASP A 357 -5.48 -32.19 12.00
CA ASP A 357 -5.18 -33.10 10.89
C ASP A 357 -3.68 -33.20 10.60
N LEU A 358 -2.95 -32.07 10.56
CA LEU A 358 -1.50 -32.06 10.43
C LEU A 358 -0.82 -32.82 11.59
N LYS A 359 -1.27 -32.64 12.84
CA LYS A 359 -0.71 -33.38 13.99
C LYS A 359 -0.97 -34.89 13.89
N THR A 360 -2.10 -35.32 13.34
CA THR A 360 -2.35 -36.76 13.11
C THR A 360 -1.46 -37.37 12.02
N LYS A 361 -1.03 -36.54 11.05
CA LYS A 361 -0.28 -36.99 9.86
C LYS A 361 1.24 -36.82 9.99
N PHE A 362 1.71 -35.96 10.89
CA PHE A 362 3.13 -35.73 11.15
C PHE A 362 3.62 -36.47 12.40
N ASP A 363 4.91 -36.84 12.41
CA ASP A 363 5.58 -37.33 13.62
C ASP A 363 5.54 -36.27 14.75
N ILE A 364 5.48 -36.76 16.00
CA ILE A 364 5.46 -35.96 17.24
C ILE A 364 6.60 -34.92 17.29
N LYS A 365 7.77 -35.23 16.70
CA LYS A 365 8.91 -34.31 16.61
C LYS A 365 8.59 -32.96 15.94
N HIS A 366 7.53 -32.89 15.13
CA HIS A 366 7.11 -31.67 14.45
C HIS A 366 6.05 -30.87 15.24
N TYR A 367 5.48 -31.42 16.30
CA TYR A 367 4.40 -30.78 17.06
C TYR A 367 4.78 -29.39 17.60
N PRO A 368 5.97 -29.19 18.21
CA PRO A 368 6.35 -27.86 18.71
C PRO A 368 6.38 -26.79 17.61
N LYS A 369 6.76 -27.19 16.40
CA LYS A 369 6.85 -26.29 15.24
C LYS A 369 5.46 -25.99 14.65
N LEU A 370 4.57 -26.99 14.65
CA LEU A 370 3.17 -26.79 14.27
C LEU A 370 2.46 -25.87 15.27
N ASP A 371 2.68 -26.04 16.57
CA ASP A 371 2.16 -25.17 17.62
C ASP A 371 2.66 -23.74 17.47
N GLU A 372 3.96 -23.56 17.18
CA GLU A 372 4.53 -22.24 16.89
C GLU A 372 3.83 -21.57 15.69
N TYR A 373 3.60 -22.30 14.60
CA TYR A 373 2.90 -21.76 13.44
C TYR A 373 1.43 -21.46 13.73
N GLN A 374 0.76 -22.30 14.51
CA GLN A 374 -0.61 -22.07 14.95
C GLN A 374 -0.70 -20.78 15.77
N GLU A 375 0.18 -20.58 16.74
CA GLU A 375 0.23 -19.36 17.56
C GLU A 375 0.52 -18.11 16.72
N LYS A 376 1.44 -18.19 15.76
CA LYS A 376 1.70 -17.09 14.81
C LYS A 376 0.45 -16.76 14.01
N LEU A 377 -0.23 -17.75 13.44
CA LEU A 377 -1.45 -17.52 12.66
C LEU A 377 -2.62 -17.00 13.51
N ILE A 378 -2.72 -17.38 14.80
CA ILE A 378 -3.68 -16.77 15.74
C ILE A 378 -3.35 -15.27 15.93
N CYS A 379 -2.07 -14.91 16.05
CA CYS A 379 -1.67 -13.50 16.13
C CYS A 379 -2.02 -12.73 14.84
N TYR A 380 -1.89 -13.38 13.68
CA TYR A 380 -2.35 -12.83 12.41
C TYR A 380 -3.87 -12.64 12.37
N LEU A 381 -4.65 -13.63 12.82
CA LEU A 381 -6.11 -13.54 12.91
C LEU A 381 -6.55 -12.39 13.83
N ALA A 382 -5.87 -12.22 14.97
CA ALA A 382 -6.15 -11.16 15.92
C ALA A 382 -5.88 -9.79 15.30
N HIS A 383 -4.78 -9.66 14.55
CA HIS A 383 -4.46 -8.46 13.79
C HIS A 383 -5.50 -8.17 12.69
N GLN A 384 -5.95 -9.17 11.91
CA GLN A 384 -7.01 -8.98 10.91
C GLN A 384 -8.33 -8.54 11.55
N THR A 385 -8.68 -9.12 12.70
CA THR A 385 -9.90 -8.77 13.45
C THR A 385 -9.89 -7.31 13.90
N ARG A 386 -8.81 -6.88 14.57
CA ARG A 386 -8.65 -5.48 14.99
C ARG A 386 -8.57 -4.53 13.80
N LYS A 387 -7.84 -4.90 12.74
CA LYS A 387 -7.73 -4.11 11.53
C LYS A 387 -9.12 -3.88 10.91
N SER A 388 -9.92 -4.94 10.73
CA SER A 388 -11.28 -4.81 10.19
C SER A 388 -12.12 -3.87 11.05
N TYR A 389 -12.10 -4.05 12.37
CA TYR A 389 -12.84 -3.20 13.31
C TYR A 389 -12.40 -1.73 13.30
N LEU A 390 -11.10 -1.45 13.30
CA LEU A 390 -10.57 -0.08 13.32
C LEU A 390 -10.82 0.62 11.98
N ASN A 391 -10.77 -0.10 10.86
CA ASN A 391 -11.02 0.45 9.54
C ASN A 391 -12.47 0.97 9.39
N THR A 392 -13.45 0.41 10.10
CA THR A 392 -14.82 0.92 10.07
C THR A 392 -15.01 2.19 10.89
N GLN A 393 -14.11 2.49 11.83
CA GLN A 393 -14.28 3.61 12.76
C GLN A 393 -14.24 4.97 12.04
N PHE A 394 -13.50 5.09 10.94
CA PHE A 394 -13.53 6.32 10.13
C PHE A 394 -14.96 6.64 9.64
N ASN A 395 -15.68 5.65 9.14
CA ASN A 395 -17.06 5.85 8.69
C ASN A 395 -18.01 6.17 9.85
N SER A 396 -17.78 5.61 11.03
CA SER A 396 -18.57 5.94 12.21
C SER A 396 -18.33 7.36 12.70
N ILE A 397 -17.07 7.83 12.68
CA ILE A 397 -16.75 9.20 13.06
C ILE A 397 -17.33 10.19 12.04
N LEU A 398 -17.29 9.86 10.74
CA LEU A 398 -17.96 10.66 9.72
C LEU A 398 -19.47 10.81 9.96
N TYR A 399 -20.12 9.82 10.59
CA TYR A 399 -21.54 9.90 10.95
C TYR A 399 -21.80 10.89 12.08
N GLU A 400 -20.85 11.07 13.00
CA GLU A 400 -20.94 12.05 14.10
C GLU A 400 -20.58 13.48 13.69
N LEU A 401 -20.00 13.67 12.51
CA LEU A 401 -19.56 14.98 12.04
C LEU A 401 -20.73 15.96 11.93
N ASP A 402 -20.66 17.06 12.66
CA ASP A 402 -21.59 18.19 12.59
C ASP A 402 -20.99 19.36 11.80
N ASN A 403 -21.61 20.54 11.87
CA ASN A 403 -21.13 21.74 11.16
C ASN A 403 -20.02 22.50 11.91
N TYR A 404 -19.70 22.10 13.13
CA TYR A 404 -18.74 22.76 14.02
C TYR A 404 -17.46 21.93 14.21
N GLY A 405 -17.50 20.65 13.88
CA GLY A 405 -16.39 19.72 14.00
C GLY A 405 -15.54 19.59 12.74
N ALA A 406 -14.36 18.98 12.92
CA ALA A 406 -13.55 18.48 11.82
C ALA A 406 -12.97 17.09 12.14
N ILE A 407 -12.79 16.27 11.11
CA ILE A 407 -12.08 14.99 11.23
C ILE A 407 -10.73 15.16 10.55
N ILE A 408 -9.69 14.71 11.23
CA ILE A 408 -8.31 14.87 10.77
C ILE A 408 -7.69 13.49 10.55
N ILE A 409 -7.16 13.25 9.35
CA ILE A 409 -6.30 12.10 9.07
C ILE A 409 -4.88 12.59 8.84
N VAL A 410 -3.92 12.06 9.59
CA VAL A 410 -2.50 12.43 9.45
C VAL A 410 -1.64 11.24 9.05
N ASP A 411 -0.68 11.51 8.18
CA ASP A 411 0.41 10.57 7.91
C ASP A 411 1.70 11.25 7.41
N TYR A 412 2.83 10.62 7.72
CA TYR A 412 4.12 10.95 7.14
C TYR A 412 4.31 10.22 5.81
N LYS A 413 4.55 10.99 4.75
CA LYS A 413 4.99 10.42 3.48
C LYS A 413 6.44 9.93 3.61
N MET A 414 6.77 8.85 2.91
CA MET A 414 8.17 8.51 2.64
C MET A 414 8.92 9.71 2.01
N ARG A 415 10.17 9.92 2.43
CA ARG A 415 10.99 11.09 2.04
C ARG A 415 10.93 11.39 0.55
N ILE A 416 10.73 12.67 0.23
CA ILE A 416 10.85 13.16 -1.14
C ILE A 416 12.33 13.35 -1.44
N LEU A 417 12.82 12.69 -2.48
CA LEU A 417 14.21 12.77 -2.90
C LEU A 417 14.37 13.78 -4.03
N SER A 418 15.52 14.44 -4.08
CA SER A 418 15.90 15.27 -5.22
C SER A 418 15.91 14.45 -6.52
N ALA A 419 15.49 15.05 -7.61
CA ALA A 419 15.43 14.39 -8.91
C ALA A 419 15.51 15.39 -10.06
N THR A 420 16.25 15.07 -11.12
CA THR A 420 16.36 15.91 -12.32
C THR A 420 15.90 15.11 -13.54
N ALA A 421 15.47 15.80 -14.59
CA ALA A 421 15.04 15.16 -15.83
C ALA A 421 16.17 14.40 -16.57
N ARG A 422 17.44 14.74 -16.28
CA ARG A 422 18.63 14.25 -17.02
C ARG A 422 19.51 13.27 -16.24
N GLU A 423 19.44 13.20 -14.91
CA GLU A 423 20.26 12.30 -14.11
C GLU A 423 19.44 11.46 -13.13
N THR A 424 19.75 10.16 -13.03
CA THR A 424 19.11 9.21 -12.11
C THR A 424 19.81 9.12 -10.74
N LYS A 425 20.83 9.95 -10.47
CA LYS A 425 21.54 9.97 -9.18
C LYS A 425 21.70 11.41 -8.67
N SER A 426 21.02 11.73 -7.57
CA SER A 426 21.29 12.94 -6.77
C SER A 426 21.04 12.66 -5.28
N GLY A 427 21.86 13.29 -4.41
CA GLY A 427 21.65 13.56 -2.98
C GLY A 427 21.22 12.44 -2.01
N LYS A 428 21.98 12.19 -0.92
CA LYS A 428 21.55 11.33 0.22
C LYS A 428 20.55 12.00 1.18
N ARG A 429 20.26 13.30 1.05
CA ARG A 429 19.34 14.06 1.91
C ARG A 429 18.08 14.39 1.12
N GLY A 430 16.94 13.87 1.57
CA GLY A 430 15.62 14.19 1.04
C GLY A 430 14.76 14.86 2.11
N TRP A 431 13.64 15.43 1.69
CA TRP A 431 12.72 16.18 2.55
C TRP A 431 11.70 15.27 3.21
N THR A 432 11.37 15.56 4.47
CA THR A 432 10.22 14.97 5.14
C THR A 432 8.97 15.68 4.63
N LEU A 433 7.90 14.94 4.37
CA LEU A 433 6.58 15.51 4.07
C LEU A 433 5.56 14.91 5.03
N HIS A 434 4.86 15.76 5.77
CA HIS A 434 3.74 15.39 6.61
C HIS A 434 2.44 15.91 5.98
N THR A 435 1.47 15.04 5.82
CA THR A 435 0.17 15.38 5.24
C THR A 435 -0.88 15.33 6.33
N THR A 436 -1.67 16.41 6.43
CA THR A 436 -2.87 16.47 7.26
C THR A 436 -4.08 16.68 6.38
N LEU A 437 -4.98 15.70 6.32
CA LEU A 437 -6.27 15.83 5.65
C LEU A 437 -7.33 16.24 6.66
N VAL A 438 -8.01 17.35 6.40
CA VAL A 438 -9.08 17.89 7.24
C VAL A 438 -10.40 17.75 6.51
N PHE A 439 -11.33 17.02 7.09
CA PHE A 439 -12.67 16.77 6.58
C PHE A 439 -13.68 17.61 7.36
N ARG A 440 -14.49 18.39 6.65
CA ARG A 440 -15.59 19.19 7.19
C ARG A 440 -16.84 19.01 6.33
N LYS A 441 -18.02 19.29 6.88
CA LYS A 441 -19.22 19.42 6.04
C LYS A 441 -19.06 20.63 5.12
N ASP A 442 -19.42 20.44 3.86
CA ASP A 442 -19.45 21.53 2.89
C ASP A 442 -20.54 22.53 3.29
N LYS A 443 -20.18 23.81 3.43
CA LYS A 443 -21.08 24.87 3.89
C LYS A 443 -22.28 25.10 2.96
N ASN A 444 -22.11 24.79 1.67
CA ASN A 444 -23.13 24.99 0.63
C ASN A 444 -23.94 23.72 0.38
N ASN A 445 -23.44 22.55 0.76
CA ASN A 445 -24.12 21.28 0.57
C ASN A 445 -23.79 20.27 1.68
N ASN A 446 -24.69 20.13 2.64
CA ASN A 446 -24.56 19.18 3.75
C ASN A 446 -24.53 17.69 3.34
N GLU A 447 -24.75 17.35 2.06
CA GLU A 447 -24.52 16.00 1.50
C GLU A 447 -23.09 15.80 0.96
N LYS A 448 -22.20 16.79 1.10
CA LYS A 448 -20.79 16.73 0.67
C LYS A 448 -19.85 17.08 1.82
N LEU A 449 -18.65 16.51 1.73
CA LEU A 449 -17.51 16.86 2.55
C LEU A 449 -16.60 17.80 1.77
N ASP A 450 -16.16 18.87 2.42
CA ASP A 450 -15.01 19.66 2.02
C ASP A 450 -13.75 19.04 2.63
N ILE A 451 -12.77 18.76 1.78
CA ILE A 451 -11.50 18.14 2.17
C ILE A 451 -10.38 19.13 1.87
N GLN A 452 -9.58 19.41 2.90
CA GLN A 452 -8.39 20.25 2.76
C GLN A 452 -7.16 19.46 3.16
N ALA A 453 -6.19 19.38 2.25
CA ALA A 453 -4.90 18.77 2.48
C ALA A 453 -3.88 19.87 2.84
N TYR A 454 -3.23 19.71 3.99
CA TYR A 454 -2.11 20.53 4.42
C TYR A 454 -0.84 19.69 4.37
N ASP A 455 -0.07 19.90 3.31
CA ASP A 455 1.17 19.19 3.01
C ASP A 455 2.36 20.06 3.42
N HIS A 456 2.98 19.72 4.54
CA HIS A 456 4.09 20.49 5.05
C HIS A 456 5.40 19.73 4.83
N TRP A 457 6.37 20.38 4.19
CA TRP A 457 7.69 19.81 3.93
C TRP A 457 8.75 20.43 4.85
N SER A 458 9.75 19.65 5.22
CA SER A 458 10.84 20.09 6.10
C SER A 458 12.16 19.45 5.73
N SER A 459 13.25 20.18 6.00
CA SER A 459 14.62 19.65 5.90
C SER A 459 15.01 18.85 7.15
N ASP A 460 14.35 19.10 8.29
CA ASP A 460 14.47 18.26 9.47
C ASP A 460 13.88 16.86 9.19
N THR A 461 14.64 15.85 9.60
CA THR A 461 14.29 14.44 9.38
C THR A 461 13.96 13.69 10.67
N LYS A 462 13.99 14.38 11.82
CA LYS A 462 13.67 13.82 13.13
C LYS A 462 12.17 13.84 13.36
N GLN A 463 11.53 12.71 13.09
CA GLN A 463 10.10 12.48 13.33
C GLN A 463 9.88 12.11 14.81
N ASP A 464 9.64 13.11 15.66
CA ASP A 464 9.32 12.95 17.08
C ASP A 464 8.05 13.73 17.48
N ALA A 465 7.68 13.68 18.76
CA ALA A 465 6.47 14.31 19.28
C ALA A 465 6.43 15.83 19.01
N TRP A 466 7.57 16.50 19.23
CA TRP A 466 7.71 17.94 18.99
C TRP A 466 7.52 18.30 17.52
N PHE A 467 8.11 17.50 16.63
CA PHE A 467 7.91 17.63 15.18
C PHE A 467 6.43 17.54 14.81
N THR A 468 5.73 16.51 15.31
CA THR A 468 4.29 16.32 15.08
C THR A 468 3.47 17.48 15.64
N ALA A 469 3.74 17.93 16.86
CA ALA A 469 3.03 19.05 17.49
C ALA A 469 3.20 20.37 16.69
N SER A 470 4.38 20.57 16.12
CA SER A 470 4.69 21.75 15.29
C SER A 470 3.87 21.77 13.99
N TYR A 471 3.65 20.62 13.33
CA TYR A 471 2.75 20.57 12.17
C TYR A 471 1.30 20.89 12.55
N PHE A 472 0.82 20.36 13.67
CA PHE A 472 -0.54 20.65 14.13
C PHE A 472 -0.71 22.13 14.45
N GLU A 473 0.31 22.79 15.02
CA GLU A 473 0.29 24.24 15.21
C GLU A 473 0.07 24.98 13.88
N CYS A 474 0.87 24.70 12.85
CA CYS A 474 0.68 25.31 11.53
C CYS A 474 -0.70 25.03 10.93
N VAL A 475 -1.22 23.81 11.08
CA VAL A 475 -2.56 23.43 10.62
C VAL A 475 -3.64 24.22 11.35
N PHE A 476 -3.61 24.29 12.68
CA PHE A 476 -4.64 25.00 13.47
C PHE A 476 -4.64 26.50 13.24
N LEU A 477 -3.47 27.10 12.94
CA LEU A 477 -3.38 28.49 12.53
C LEU A 477 -3.90 28.72 11.11
N SER A 478 -3.81 27.72 10.22
CA SER A 478 -4.24 27.82 8.83
C SER A 478 -5.72 27.49 8.60
N ILE A 479 -6.33 26.67 9.47
CA ILE A 479 -7.75 26.29 9.33
C ILE A 479 -8.65 27.50 9.68
N ASN A 480 -9.44 27.94 8.70
CA ASN A 480 -10.42 29.00 8.87
C ASN A 480 -11.79 28.61 8.26
N PRO A 481 -12.92 28.74 8.96
CA PRO A 481 -13.03 28.96 10.42
C PRO A 481 -12.45 27.78 11.20
N LYS A 482 -11.95 28.06 12.40
CA LYS A 482 -11.46 27.02 13.31
C LYS A 482 -12.63 26.11 13.75
N PRO A 483 -12.43 24.78 13.80
CA PRO A 483 -13.43 23.87 14.31
C PRO A 483 -13.51 23.98 15.85
N ASN A 484 -14.71 23.83 16.40
CA ASN A 484 -14.92 23.80 17.85
C ASN A 484 -14.36 22.49 18.45
N TRP A 485 -14.44 21.41 17.69
CA TRP A 485 -13.97 20.10 18.11
C TRP A 485 -13.34 19.31 16.96
N ILE A 486 -12.41 18.41 17.29
CA ILE A 486 -11.78 17.52 16.32
C ILE A 486 -11.75 16.06 16.78
N LYS A 487 -11.74 15.15 15.80
CA LYS A 487 -11.33 13.76 15.98
C LYS A 487 -10.19 13.43 15.02
N ILE A 488 -9.15 12.76 15.51
CA ILE A 488 -7.91 12.49 14.77
C ILE A 488 -7.77 10.99 14.51
N ILE A 489 -7.27 10.65 13.33
CA ILE A 489 -6.92 9.27 12.95
C ILE A 489 -5.50 9.25 12.41
N SER A 490 -4.67 8.35 12.92
CA SER A 490 -3.28 8.13 12.47
C SER A 490 -2.90 6.65 12.52
N ASP A 491 -1.71 6.27 12.03
CA ASP A 491 -1.18 4.97 12.45
C ASP A 491 -0.73 4.99 13.90
N ASN A 492 -0.49 3.80 14.42
CA ASN A 492 0.19 3.53 15.66
C ASN A 492 1.72 3.77 15.57
N GLY A 493 2.16 4.75 14.79
CA GLY A 493 3.56 5.15 14.64
C GLY A 493 4.07 5.83 15.91
N GLY A 494 5.30 5.53 16.35
CA GLY A 494 5.84 6.06 17.62
C GLY A 494 5.99 7.59 17.66
N HIS A 495 5.96 8.27 16.51
CA HIS A 495 5.96 9.73 16.41
C HIS A 495 4.58 10.36 16.69
N TYR A 496 3.49 9.59 16.56
CA TYR A 496 2.15 9.98 17.02
C TYR A 496 1.84 9.38 18.40
N HIS A 497 2.13 8.09 18.58
CA HIS A 497 1.72 7.36 19.76
C HIS A 497 2.86 7.29 20.80
N ASN A 498 3.10 8.43 21.44
CA ASN A 498 4.07 8.58 22.52
C ASN A 498 3.54 9.48 23.63
N SER A 499 4.13 9.34 24.82
CA SER A 499 3.65 10.03 26.02
C SER A 499 3.77 11.55 25.93
N GLU A 500 4.84 12.05 25.33
CA GLU A 500 5.06 13.49 25.16
C GLU A 500 3.95 14.13 24.33
N LEU A 501 3.56 13.51 23.22
CA LEU A 501 2.46 14.03 22.39
C LEU A 501 1.11 13.92 23.11
N MET A 502 0.82 12.81 23.79
CA MET A 502 -0.45 12.66 24.55
C MET A 502 -0.60 13.75 25.63
N VAL A 503 0.52 14.16 26.21
CA VAL A 503 0.60 15.23 27.20
C VAL A 503 0.46 16.61 26.54
N ILE A 504 1.17 16.88 25.42
CA ILE A 504 1.06 18.14 24.66
C ILE A 504 -0.39 18.42 24.23
N ILE A 505 -1.12 17.39 23.78
CA ILE A 505 -2.51 17.55 23.32
C ILE A 505 -3.44 18.04 24.43
N SER A 506 -3.14 17.74 25.70
CA SER A 506 -3.95 18.22 26.83
C SER A 506 -4.00 19.74 26.92
N CYS A 507 -3.02 20.44 26.35
CA CYS A 507 -2.95 21.91 26.31
C CYS A 507 -3.62 22.53 25.06
N TRP A 508 -4.06 21.72 24.08
CA TRP A 508 -4.58 22.24 22.81
C TRP A 508 -5.88 23.01 22.94
N TYR A 509 -6.72 22.67 23.93
CA TYR A 509 -7.91 23.45 24.22
C TYR A 509 -7.54 24.87 24.65
N ASP A 510 -6.62 25.01 25.60
CA ASP A 510 -6.18 26.32 26.10
C ASP A 510 -5.44 27.13 25.02
N TRP A 511 -4.63 26.47 24.18
CA TRP A 511 -3.84 27.15 23.16
C TRP A 511 -4.64 27.56 21.93
N TYR A 512 -5.63 26.76 21.53
CA TYR A 512 -6.29 26.90 20.24
C TYR A 512 -7.80 27.07 20.31
N ASN A 513 -8.40 26.86 21.49
CA ASN A 513 -9.84 26.75 21.71
C ASN A 513 -10.48 25.64 20.84
N ILE A 514 -9.80 24.49 20.75
CA ILE A 514 -10.24 23.31 19.99
C ILE A 514 -10.36 22.12 20.94
N GLU A 515 -11.56 21.55 21.07
CA GLU A 515 -11.81 20.35 21.86
C GLU A 515 -11.35 19.09 21.12
N VAL A 516 -10.44 18.31 21.71
CA VAL A 516 -9.99 17.04 21.14
C VAL A 516 -10.85 15.90 21.68
N ARG A 517 -11.92 15.57 20.95
CA ARG A 517 -12.89 14.55 21.37
C ARG A 517 -12.39 13.12 21.23
N GLY A 518 -11.40 12.89 20.37
CA GLY A 518 -10.84 11.56 20.20
C GLY A 518 -9.62 11.53 19.28
N TRP A 519 -8.66 10.67 19.60
CA TRP A 519 -7.59 10.25 18.69
C TRP A 519 -7.60 8.73 18.58
N ILE A 520 -7.91 8.21 17.39
CA ILE A 520 -7.94 6.78 17.09
C ILE A 520 -6.68 6.37 16.34
N PHE A 521 -5.97 5.39 16.87
CA PHE A 521 -4.83 4.76 16.24
C PHE A 521 -5.29 3.58 15.39
N LEU A 522 -4.73 3.43 14.20
CA LEU A 522 -5.00 2.31 13.31
C LEU A 522 -3.93 1.23 13.42
N GLU A 523 -4.32 -0.02 13.14
CA GLU A 523 -3.36 -1.10 12.89
C GLU A 523 -2.52 -0.78 11.63
N PRO A 524 -1.24 -1.16 11.59
CA PRO A 524 -0.41 -0.96 10.42
C PRO A 524 -0.99 -1.65 9.18
N GLY A 525 -1.19 -0.89 8.09
CA GLY A 525 -1.46 -1.42 6.76
C GLY A 525 -2.93 -1.53 6.35
N GLU A 526 -3.67 -0.42 6.27
CA GLU A 526 -4.52 -0.03 5.10
C GLU A 526 -5.63 1.00 5.41
N ALA A 527 -6.03 1.32 6.65
CA ALA A 527 -7.12 2.30 6.87
C ALA A 527 -6.79 3.77 6.50
N LYS A 528 -5.51 4.06 6.20
CA LYS A 528 -5.04 5.36 5.70
C LYS A 528 -5.36 5.62 4.22
N THR A 529 -6.20 4.79 3.60
CA THR A 529 -6.42 4.79 2.14
C THR A 529 -6.54 6.17 1.51
N THR A 530 -7.21 7.14 2.14
CA THR A 530 -7.36 8.49 1.58
C THR A 530 -6.06 9.31 1.62
N VAL A 531 -5.32 9.30 2.73
CA VAL A 531 -4.03 10.01 2.82
C VAL A 531 -2.95 9.29 1.99
N ASP A 532 -2.98 7.97 1.94
CA ASP A 532 -2.14 7.16 1.04
C ASP A 532 -2.44 7.46 -0.43
N SER A 533 -3.72 7.62 -0.78
CA SER A 533 -4.15 8.01 -2.13
C SER A 533 -3.67 9.42 -2.47
N HIS A 534 -3.77 10.36 -1.52
CA HIS A 534 -3.21 11.70 -1.69
C HIS A 534 -1.70 11.67 -1.89
N HIS A 535 -0.98 10.87 -1.10
CA HIS A 535 0.44 10.64 -1.29
C HIS A 535 0.77 10.06 -2.67
N ALA A 536 -0.06 9.17 -3.22
CA ALA A 536 0.10 8.67 -4.58
C ALA A 536 -0.10 9.77 -5.63
N VAL A 537 -1.08 10.66 -5.43
CA VAL A 537 -1.30 11.85 -6.26
C VAL A 537 -0.09 12.79 -6.22
N ILE A 538 0.44 13.10 -5.04
CA ILE A 538 1.69 13.86 -4.85
C ILE A 538 2.84 13.23 -5.63
N ALA A 539 3.02 11.91 -5.51
CA ALA A 539 4.10 11.21 -6.20
C ALA A 539 3.93 11.28 -7.74
N HIS A 540 2.70 11.24 -8.24
CA HIS A 540 2.42 11.41 -9.67
C HIS A 540 2.67 12.85 -10.14
N ALA A 541 2.27 13.84 -9.34
CA ALA A 541 2.49 15.26 -9.61
C ALA A 541 3.99 15.58 -9.73
N ILE A 542 4.80 15.13 -8.77
CA ILE A 542 6.27 15.27 -8.81
C ILE A 542 6.86 14.57 -10.04
N LYS A 543 6.43 13.34 -10.35
CA LYS A 543 6.90 12.62 -11.56
C LYS A 543 6.54 13.37 -12.84
N ARG A 544 5.34 13.94 -12.93
CA ARG A 544 4.91 14.75 -14.07
C ARG A 544 5.76 16.00 -14.19
N TYR A 545 5.99 16.72 -13.09
CA TYR A 545 6.83 17.92 -13.02
C TYR A 545 8.25 17.65 -13.59
N ILE A 546 8.85 16.52 -13.19
CA ILE A 546 10.17 16.11 -13.71
C ILE A 546 10.11 15.75 -15.21
N ARG A 547 9.06 15.02 -15.64
CA ARG A 547 8.91 14.57 -17.05
C ARG A 547 8.76 15.73 -18.03
N VAL A 548 8.14 16.84 -17.62
CA VAL A 548 8.00 18.02 -18.48
C VAL A 548 9.27 18.89 -18.53
N GLY A 549 10.37 18.43 -17.92
CA GLY A 549 11.69 19.03 -18.02
C GLY A 549 12.14 19.81 -16.79
N HIS A 550 11.31 19.92 -15.74
CA HIS A 550 11.72 20.56 -14.49
C HIS A 550 12.59 19.64 -13.62
N SER A 551 13.23 20.23 -12.62
CA SER A 551 14.04 19.51 -11.63
C SER A 551 13.54 19.82 -10.23
N LEU A 552 13.71 18.86 -9.34
CA LEU A 552 13.43 18.96 -7.91
C LEU A 552 14.78 19.03 -7.18
N THR A 553 15.28 20.25 -6.98
CA THR A 553 16.60 20.51 -6.37
C THR A 553 16.51 21.17 -5.00
N ASN A 554 15.38 21.82 -4.69
CA ASN A 554 15.07 22.37 -3.37
C ASN A 554 13.61 22.08 -2.97
N GLY A 555 13.21 22.47 -1.76
CA GLY A 555 11.86 22.24 -1.28
C GLY A 555 10.80 23.16 -1.91
N GLU A 556 11.16 24.37 -2.38
CA GLU A 556 10.23 25.22 -3.14
C GLU A 556 9.77 24.56 -4.44
N ASP A 557 10.60 23.69 -5.04
CA ASP A 557 10.21 22.89 -6.19
C ASP A 557 9.10 21.89 -5.85
N ILE A 558 8.97 21.47 -4.58
CA ILE A 558 7.85 20.63 -4.11
C ILE A 558 6.57 21.46 -4.17
N GLU A 559 6.58 22.70 -3.67
CA GLU A 559 5.41 23.59 -3.72
C GLU A 559 4.96 23.83 -5.16
N LYS A 560 5.89 24.11 -6.08
CA LYS A 560 5.60 24.27 -7.51
C LYS A 560 5.03 23.00 -8.14
N ALA A 561 5.57 21.83 -7.79
CA ALA A 561 5.11 20.55 -8.33
C ALA A 561 3.67 20.21 -7.88
N LEU A 562 3.25 20.70 -6.71
CA LEU A 562 1.97 20.39 -6.09
C LEU A 562 0.91 21.50 -6.23
N HIS A 563 1.28 22.67 -6.73
CA HIS A 563 0.42 23.86 -6.87
C HIS A 563 -0.96 23.61 -7.50
N ASN A 564 -1.08 22.66 -8.43
CA ASN A 564 -2.33 22.39 -9.14
C ASN A 564 -3.17 21.27 -8.54
N LEU A 565 -2.82 20.77 -7.35
CA LEU A 565 -3.63 19.77 -6.64
C LEU A 565 -4.84 20.43 -5.97
N SER A 566 -6.02 19.86 -6.23
CA SER A 566 -7.27 20.36 -5.63
C SER A 566 -7.24 20.27 -4.11
N GLY A 567 -7.74 21.31 -3.44
CA GLY A 567 -7.86 21.38 -1.98
C GLY A 567 -6.53 21.24 -1.24
N THR A 568 -5.39 21.42 -1.92
CA THR A 568 -4.06 21.17 -1.35
C THR A 568 -3.31 22.46 -1.10
N SER A 569 -2.89 22.66 0.14
CA SER A 569 -2.00 23.73 0.56
C SER A 569 -0.67 23.15 0.96
N VAL A 570 0.41 23.76 0.48
CA VAL A 570 1.78 23.31 0.68
C VAL A 570 2.58 24.42 1.34
N SER A 571 3.38 24.09 2.34
CA SER A 571 4.27 25.04 3.00
C SER A 571 5.52 24.36 3.55
N HIS A 572 6.56 25.15 3.73
CA HIS A 572 7.75 24.79 4.47
C HIS A 572 7.50 24.94 5.97
N ILE A 573 8.03 24.01 6.77
CA ILE A 573 8.09 24.14 8.21
C ILE A 573 9.45 23.71 8.75
N GLU A 574 10.00 24.49 9.66
CA GLU A 574 11.15 24.13 10.46
C GLU A 574 10.79 24.25 11.95
N PRO A 575 10.70 23.13 12.68
CA PRO A 575 10.43 23.15 14.11
C PRO A 575 11.57 23.81 14.87
N ASP A 576 11.22 24.65 15.85
CA ASP A 576 12.22 25.19 16.77
C ASP A 576 12.72 24.10 17.71
N ARG A 577 14.01 23.76 17.61
CA ARG A 577 14.66 22.72 18.43
C ARG A 577 15.46 23.31 19.60
N ASP A 578 15.59 24.63 19.68
CA ASP A 578 16.50 25.28 20.63
C ASP A 578 15.81 25.56 21.96
N ILE A 579 15.86 24.58 22.86
CA ILE A 579 15.22 24.63 24.19
C ILE A 579 15.69 25.83 25.02
N ASN A 580 16.93 26.30 24.82
CA ASN A 580 17.50 27.42 25.58
C ASN A 580 16.85 28.78 25.23
N LYS A 581 16.29 28.93 24.02
CA LYS A 581 15.54 30.13 23.64
C LYS A 581 14.10 30.14 24.15
N LEU A 582 13.49 28.96 24.31
CA LEU A 582 12.14 28.82 24.85
C LEU A 582 12.04 29.22 26.33
N THR A 583 13.15 29.13 27.08
CA THR A 583 13.22 29.53 28.50
C THR A 583 13.44 31.03 28.73
N GLU A 584 13.93 31.77 27.74
CA GLU A 584 14.20 33.21 27.87
C GLU A 584 12.93 34.07 27.75
N GLN A 585 11.84 33.55 27.15
CA GLN A 585 10.59 34.29 27.00
C GLN A 585 9.72 34.32 28.28
N ASP A 586 9.94 33.41 29.24
CA ASP A 586 9.04 33.22 30.40
C ASP A 586 9.67 33.55 31.79
N ASN A 587 10.90 34.08 31.88
CA ASN A 587 11.54 34.46 33.16
C ASN A 587 11.47 33.37 34.27
N VAL A 588 11.69 32.09 33.92
CA VAL A 588 11.72 30.99 34.90
C VAL A 588 13.18 30.55 35.17
N PRO A 589 13.58 30.32 36.44
CA PRO A 589 14.98 30.03 36.78
C PRO A 589 15.53 28.76 36.12
N ILE A 590 16.82 28.81 35.77
CA ILE A 590 17.64 27.86 34.98
C ILE A 590 17.81 26.44 35.60
N ASN A 591 17.11 26.11 36.70
CA ASN A 591 17.28 24.83 37.42
C ASN A 591 16.18 23.80 37.13
N LEU A 592 15.95 23.43 35.87
CA LEU A 592 15.24 22.18 35.54
C LEU A 592 16.11 21.26 34.68
N GLU A 593 16.97 20.51 35.37
CA GLU A 593 17.65 19.36 34.79
C GLU A 593 16.64 18.38 34.18
N ASN A 594 16.76 18.13 32.87
CA ASN A 594 16.67 16.82 32.20
C ASN A 594 15.85 15.71 32.90
N LYS A 595 14.59 15.97 33.28
CA LYS A 595 13.69 14.92 33.77
C LYS A 595 13.32 14.06 32.55
N LYS A 596 14.02 12.94 32.36
CA LYS A 596 13.74 11.98 31.27
C LYS A 596 12.25 11.67 31.26
N SER A 597 11.58 11.96 30.14
CA SER A 597 10.17 11.67 29.93
C SER A 597 9.89 10.20 30.25
N LYS A 598 8.94 9.95 31.16
CA LYS A 598 8.49 8.61 31.53
C LYS A 598 7.41 8.16 30.55
N THR A 599 7.43 6.89 30.21
CA THR A 599 6.41 6.30 29.33
C THR A 599 5.13 6.05 30.12
N ILE A 600 4.00 6.54 29.61
CA ILE A 600 2.66 6.21 30.11
C ILE A 600 2.51 4.67 30.11
N PRO A 601 2.17 4.05 31.25
CA PRO A 601 2.03 2.61 31.34
C PRO A 601 1.04 2.07 30.31
N GLY A 602 1.46 1.03 29.59
CA GLY A 602 0.60 0.36 28.62
C GLY A 602 0.26 1.17 27.36
N ILE A 603 0.88 2.34 27.11
CA ILE A 603 0.57 3.22 25.96
C ILE A 603 0.38 2.45 24.65
N SER A 604 1.26 1.49 24.35
CA SER A 604 1.21 0.70 23.12
C SER A 604 -0.02 -0.21 22.97
N LYS A 605 -0.80 -0.41 24.04
CA LYS A 605 -2.02 -1.24 24.09
C LYS A 605 -3.28 -0.46 23.75
N TRP A 606 -3.27 0.87 23.90
CA TRP A 606 -4.46 1.71 23.74
C TRP A 606 -4.61 2.16 22.29
N PHE A 607 -5.83 2.14 21.77
CA PHE A 607 -6.11 2.56 20.38
C PHE A 607 -7.02 3.77 20.31
N GLU A 608 -7.62 4.19 21.42
CA GLU A 608 -8.36 5.45 21.48
C GLU A 608 -7.97 6.25 22.71
N TRP A 609 -7.85 7.55 22.50
CA TRP A 609 -7.55 8.55 23.52
C TRP A 609 -8.55 9.69 23.44
N THR A 610 -8.89 10.29 24.57
CA THR A 610 -9.74 11.49 24.65
C THR A 610 -9.23 12.43 25.75
N TRP A 611 -9.53 13.72 25.62
CA TRP A 611 -9.11 14.79 26.51
C TRP A 611 -10.34 15.59 26.96
N PRO A 612 -11.09 15.11 27.97
CA PRO A 612 -12.29 15.78 28.42
C PRO A 612 -11.97 17.17 28.98
N ILE A 613 -12.72 18.17 28.56
CA ILE A 613 -12.60 19.56 29.05
C ILE A 613 -13.68 19.93 30.07
N THR A 614 -14.70 19.08 30.22
CA THR A 614 -15.82 19.25 31.16
C THR A 614 -16.16 17.92 31.83
N GLY A 615 -16.90 17.99 32.94
CA GLY A 615 -17.29 16.82 33.74
C GLY A 615 -16.23 16.37 34.75
N GLU A 616 -16.45 15.20 35.36
CA GLU A 616 -15.59 14.65 36.43
C GLU A 616 -14.14 14.42 35.97
N PHE A 617 -13.95 14.08 34.70
CA PHE A 617 -12.63 13.81 34.11
C PHE A 617 -12.05 15.02 33.38
N ALA A 618 -12.52 16.24 33.65
CA ALA A 618 -11.97 17.46 33.05
C ALA A 618 -10.46 17.59 33.32
N GLY A 619 -9.66 17.79 32.27
CA GLY A 619 -8.20 17.88 32.34
C GLY A 619 -7.48 16.52 32.42
N TYR A 620 -8.20 15.40 32.43
CA TYR A 620 -7.59 14.07 32.37
C TYR A 620 -7.21 13.72 30.94
N VAL A 621 -6.23 12.83 30.81
CA VAL A 621 -5.97 12.09 29.57
C VAL A 621 -6.58 10.71 29.76
N CYS A 622 -7.53 10.34 28.91
CA CYS A 622 -8.23 9.06 29.03
C CYS A 622 -7.89 8.17 27.84
N ALA A 623 -7.65 6.88 28.09
CA ALA A 623 -7.29 5.91 27.06
C ALA A 623 -8.08 4.61 27.20
N ARG A 624 -8.33 3.89 26.09
CA ARG A 624 -8.93 2.55 26.11
C ARG A 624 -8.40 1.63 25.02
N SER A 625 -8.67 0.33 25.16
CA SER A 625 -8.14 -0.74 24.31
C SER A 625 -8.53 -0.58 22.85
N LEU A 626 -9.80 -0.30 22.56
CA LEU A 626 -10.32 -0.07 21.21
C LEU A 626 -11.52 0.89 21.29
N PRO A 627 -11.92 1.52 20.18
CA PRO A 627 -13.14 2.30 20.16
C PRO A 627 -14.34 1.50 20.66
N HIS A 628 -15.15 2.10 21.53
CA HIS A 628 -16.30 1.50 22.20
C HIS A 628 -16.05 0.21 23.00
N ILE A 629 -14.79 -0.15 23.29
CA ILE A 629 -14.42 -1.45 23.87
C ILE A 629 -13.39 -1.27 24.99
N GLY A 630 -13.64 -1.93 26.12
CA GLY A 630 -12.85 -1.79 27.33
C GLY A 630 -13.18 -0.53 28.13
N ASN A 631 -12.88 -0.59 29.42
CA ASN A 631 -13.03 0.55 30.33
C ASN A 631 -12.00 1.64 30.02
N TRP A 632 -12.38 2.89 30.30
CA TRP A 632 -11.44 4.01 30.26
C TRP A 632 -10.40 3.90 31.37
N ILE A 633 -9.15 4.11 31.00
CA ILE A 633 -8.03 4.31 31.91
C ILE A 633 -7.76 5.81 31.94
N ASN A 634 -7.90 6.39 33.13
CA ASN A 634 -7.88 7.83 33.32
C ASN A 634 -6.56 8.24 33.98
N PHE A 635 -5.82 9.14 33.34
CA PHE A 635 -4.60 9.74 33.86
C PHE A 635 -4.92 11.15 34.33
N SER A 636 -4.80 11.38 35.64
CA SER A 636 -5.03 12.69 36.25
C SER A 636 -3.94 13.71 35.86
N PRO A 637 -4.22 15.03 35.94
CA PRO A 637 -3.22 16.08 35.74
C PRO A 637 -1.93 15.89 36.55
N ALA A 638 -2.05 15.40 37.80
CA ALA A 638 -0.90 15.11 38.66
C ALA A 638 -0.05 13.92 38.18
N GLN A 639 -0.64 12.94 37.50
CA GLN A 639 0.10 11.85 36.87
C GLN A 639 0.74 12.31 35.55
N ILE A 640 0.04 13.12 34.78
CA ILE A 640 0.49 13.71 33.50
C ILE A 640 1.75 14.55 33.71
N SER A 641 1.76 15.44 34.71
CA SER A 641 2.92 16.28 35.06
C SER A 641 4.14 15.49 35.55
N ASN A 642 3.95 14.22 35.93
CA ASN A 642 5.04 13.31 36.26
C ASN A 642 5.61 12.56 35.05
N PHE A 643 4.89 12.51 33.92
CA PHE A 643 5.32 11.82 32.70
C PHE A 643 6.24 12.68 31.84
N CYS A 644 5.99 13.98 31.74
CA CYS A 644 6.80 14.93 30.98
C CYS A 644 7.17 16.14 31.84
N GLY A 645 8.25 16.84 31.47
CA GLY A 645 8.61 18.13 32.09
C GLY A 645 7.64 19.25 31.70
N THR A 646 8.07 20.50 31.88
CA THR A 646 7.31 21.68 31.43
C THR A 646 6.98 21.57 29.93
N ILE A 647 5.72 21.79 29.59
CA ILE A 647 5.21 21.73 28.22
C ILE A 647 5.20 23.16 27.67
N HIS A 648 5.80 23.36 26.51
CA HIS A 648 5.78 24.64 25.80
C HIS A 648 4.92 24.52 24.55
N ARG A 649 4.21 25.60 24.19
CA ARG A 649 3.52 25.69 22.91
C ARG A 649 4.56 25.73 21.78
N PRO A 650 4.45 24.87 20.75
CA PRO A 650 5.38 24.92 19.63
C PRO A 650 5.31 26.27 18.88
N SER A 651 6.46 26.78 18.47
CA SER A 651 6.59 28.01 17.67
C SER A 651 7.47 27.75 16.44
N PRO A 652 7.04 26.88 15.51
CA PRO A 652 7.82 26.57 14.33
C PRO A 652 7.92 27.76 13.37
N ILE A 653 9.02 27.82 12.62
CA ILE A 653 9.15 28.74 11.49
C ILE A 653 8.40 28.10 10.31
N ALA A 654 7.36 28.77 9.82
CA ALA A 654 6.55 28.29 8.69
C ALA A 654 6.50 29.32 7.57
N SER A 655 6.52 28.85 6.31
CA SER A 655 6.24 29.72 5.16
C SER A 655 4.74 29.92 4.98
N GLU A 656 4.35 30.95 4.21
CA GLU A 656 2.95 31.14 3.84
C GLU A 656 2.43 29.94 3.02
N PRO A 657 1.30 29.33 3.40
CA PRO A 657 0.76 28.20 2.66
C PRO A 657 0.27 28.57 1.26
N THR A 658 0.52 27.70 0.28
CA THR A 658 0.03 27.90 -1.09
C THR A 658 -1.50 27.96 -1.13
N LYS A 659 -2.03 28.80 -2.02
CA LYS A 659 -3.48 28.94 -2.25
C LYS A 659 -4.00 27.83 -3.14
N THR A 660 -5.13 27.24 -2.76
CA THR A 660 -5.78 26.18 -3.52
C THR A 660 -6.50 26.73 -4.75
N ASN A 661 -6.26 26.15 -5.93
CA ASN A 661 -6.90 26.59 -7.18
C ASN A 661 -8.30 25.99 -7.42
N SER A 662 -8.66 24.95 -6.68
CA SER A 662 -9.94 24.25 -6.79
C SER A 662 -10.29 23.58 -5.45
N SER A 663 -11.58 23.49 -5.14
CA SER A 663 -12.08 22.76 -3.97
C SER A 663 -11.96 21.25 -4.17
N TRP A 664 -11.56 20.52 -3.14
CA TRP A 664 -11.66 19.06 -3.11
C TRP A 664 -12.92 18.67 -2.32
N THR A 665 -13.96 18.25 -3.04
CA THR A 665 -15.21 17.78 -2.41
C THR A 665 -15.41 16.28 -2.62
N MET A 666 -16.01 15.63 -1.64
CA MET A 666 -16.37 14.21 -1.69
C MET A 666 -17.84 14.06 -1.30
N PRO A 667 -18.66 13.27 -2.04
CA PRO A 667 -20.02 13.01 -1.61
C PRO A 667 -20.01 12.25 -0.28
N ILE A 668 -20.87 12.65 0.65
CA ILE A 668 -21.23 11.82 1.79
C ILE A 668 -22.06 10.69 1.20
N SER A 669 -21.40 9.57 0.89
CA SER A 669 -21.94 8.44 0.16
C SER A 669 -23.42 8.14 0.47
N LYS A 670 -24.33 8.35 -0.50
CA LYS A 670 -25.68 7.76 -0.47
C LYS A 670 -25.67 6.23 -0.53
N LYS A 671 -24.51 5.57 -0.77
CA LYS A 671 -24.34 4.11 -0.57
C LYS A 671 -24.49 3.73 0.92
N ILE A 672 -24.34 4.69 1.86
CA ILE A 672 -24.75 4.54 3.27
C ILE A 672 -26.27 4.38 3.38
N ASN A 673 -27.04 4.97 2.46
CA ASN A 673 -28.51 4.89 2.36
C ASN A 673 -29.05 3.82 1.38
N LEU A 674 -28.25 3.31 0.44
CA LEU A 674 -28.67 2.23 -0.47
C LEU A 674 -28.43 0.81 0.11
N LYS A 675 -27.37 0.61 0.92
CA LYS A 675 -27.30 -0.58 1.79
C LYS A 675 -28.39 -0.58 2.87
N LEU A 676 -28.98 0.58 3.17
CA LEU A 676 -30.09 0.70 4.12
C LEU A 676 -31.42 0.19 3.57
N SER A 677 -31.68 0.23 2.26
CA SER A 677 -32.92 -0.32 1.70
C SER A 677 -32.80 -1.84 1.50
N ILE A 678 -31.64 -2.34 1.05
CA ILE A 678 -31.45 -3.78 0.82
C ILE A 678 -31.45 -4.55 2.15
N ASN A 679 -30.81 -4.03 3.20
CA ASN A 679 -30.80 -4.65 4.53
C ASN A 679 -32.13 -4.49 5.32
N SER A 680 -33.04 -3.61 4.89
CA SER A 680 -34.39 -3.54 5.48
C SER A 680 -35.39 -4.44 4.74
N THR A 681 -35.11 -4.82 3.49
CA THR A 681 -35.94 -5.78 2.73
C THR A 681 -35.48 -7.24 2.85
N GLU A 682 -34.19 -7.52 3.11
CA GLU A 682 -33.73 -8.90 3.32
C GLU A 682 -34.00 -9.45 4.74
N ASN A 683 -34.30 -8.58 5.71
CA ASN A 683 -34.74 -8.99 7.07
C ASN A 683 -36.22 -9.42 7.14
N ARG A 684 -36.84 -9.80 6.01
CA ARG A 684 -38.22 -10.31 5.97
C ARG A 684 -38.41 -11.69 5.35
N ILE A 685 -37.33 -12.37 4.97
CA ILE A 685 -37.39 -13.77 4.52
C ILE A 685 -36.46 -14.59 5.41
N LEU A 686 -36.98 -15.01 6.57
CA LEU A 686 -36.63 -16.21 7.36
C LEU A 686 -37.18 -16.05 8.79
N THR A 687 -38.51 -16.00 8.95
CA THR A 687 -39.17 -16.29 10.24
C THR A 687 -40.55 -16.91 9.97
N THR A 688 -40.57 -18.04 9.27
CA THR A 688 -41.65 -19.03 9.39
C THR A 688 -41.04 -20.40 9.19
N SER A 689 -40.24 -20.84 10.17
CA SER A 689 -40.17 -22.26 10.49
C SER A 689 -41.11 -22.45 11.68
N GLU A 690 -42.19 -23.16 11.44
CA GLU A 690 -43.11 -23.64 12.45
C GLU A 690 -42.32 -24.23 13.63
N LYS A 691 -42.69 -23.80 14.84
CA LYS A 691 -42.24 -24.42 16.07
C LYS A 691 -42.69 -25.88 16.04
N MET A 692 -41.78 -26.80 15.75
CA MET A 692 -41.82 -28.11 16.37
C MET A 692 -41.00 -28.01 17.66
N GLU A 693 -41.72 -28.05 18.77
CA GLU A 693 -41.17 -28.30 20.09
C GLU A 693 -40.47 -29.65 20.07
N THR A 694 -39.14 -29.63 20.11
CA THR A 694 -38.36 -30.69 20.73
C THR A 694 -37.32 -30.02 21.60
N ASP A 695 -37.54 -30.10 22.91
CA ASP A 695 -36.50 -29.93 23.93
C ASP A 695 -35.28 -30.76 23.52
N ASN A 696 -34.27 -30.09 22.99
CA ASN A 696 -32.90 -30.57 22.99
C ASN A 696 -32.09 -29.43 23.57
N ASP A 697 -31.53 -29.67 24.76
CA ASP A 697 -30.59 -28.78 25.45
C ASP A 697 -29.55 -28.23 24.46
N LEU A 698 -29.72 -26.97 24.04
CA LEU A 698 -28.71 -26.26 23.26
C LEU A 698 -27.54 -25.97 24.20
N VAL A 699 -26.55 -26.86 24.21
CA VAL A 699 -25.32 -26.70 24.99
C VAL A 699 -24.51 -25.56 24.39
N SER A 700 -24.21 -24.54 25.20
CA SER A 700 -23.32 -23.45 24.80
C SER A 700 -21.95 -24.00 24.42
N ILE A 701 -21.46 -23.60 23.25
CA ILE A 701 -20.19 -24.05 22.68
C ILE A 701 -18.98 -23.19 23.11
N ASP A 702 -19.21 -22.15 23.94
CA ASP A 702 -18.17 -21.21 24.39
C ASP A 702 -17.00 -21.93 25.06
N HIS A 703 -17.28 -22.99 25.85
CA HIS A 703 -16.26 -23.77 26.55
C HIS A 703 -15.43 -24.68 25.63
N GLU A 704 -15.96 -25.04 24.46
CA GLU A 704 -15.29 -25.88 23.46
C GLU A 704 -14.56 -25.04 22.39
N PHE A 705 -14.71 -23.71 22.44
CA PHE A 705 -14.08 -22.84 21.47
C PHE A 705 -12.57 -22.73 21.73
N PRO A 706 -11.70 -22.99 20.73
CA PRO A 706 -10.25 -23.04 20.96
C PRO A 706 -9.61 -21.71 21.40
N LEU A 707 -10.27 -20.58 21.14
CA LEU A 707 -9.76 -19.25 21.50
C LEU A 707 -10.51 -18.70 22.72
N LYS A 708 -9.76 -18.27 23.73
CA LYS A 708 -10.31 -17.64 24.92
C LYS A 708 -11.00 -16.31 24.57
N LYS A 709 -12.04 -15.97 25.33
CA LYS A 709 -12.68 -14.65 25.27
C LYS A 709 -11.63 -13.54 25.39
N GLY A 710 -11.71 -12.53 24.51
CA GLY A 710 -10.72 -11.44 24.43
C GLY A 710 -9.44 -11.77 23.66
N TRP A 711 -9.36 -12.89 22.93
CA TRP A 711 -8.16 -13.32 22.20
C TRP A 711 -7.63 -12.30 21.18
N ALA A 712 -8.49 -11.39 20.67
CA ALA A 712 -8.10 -10.39 19.70
C ALA A 712 -7.63 -9.07 20.34
N LEU A 713 -7.69 -8.90 21.67
CA LEU A 713 -7.14 -7.71 22.33
C LEU A 713 -5.61 -7.72 22.31
N LYS A 714 -5.00 -6.55 22.12
CA LYS A 714 -3.53 -6.43 22.01
C LYS A 714 -2.79 -6.88 23.27
N GLU A 715 -3.39 -6.70 24.43
CA GLU A 715 -2.84 -7.16 25.71
C GLU A 715 -2.85 -8.67 25.91
N ASN A 716 -3.70 -9.39 25.17
CA ASN A 716 -3.84 -10.85 25.24
C ASN A 716 -3.02 -11.58 24.16
N ILE A 717 -2.37 -10.84 23.25
CA ILE A 717 -1.51 -11.45 22.22
C ILE A 717 -0.18 -11.88 22.84
N LYS A 718 0.18 -13.16 22.65
CA LYS A 718 1.44 -13.74 23.13
C LYS A 718 2.68 -13.23 22.38
N LEU A 719 2.58 -13.07 21.06
CA LEU A 719 3.69 -12.70 20.17
C LEU A 719 3.61 -11.23 19.72
N GLY A 720 4.76 -10.60 19.48
CA GLY A 720 4.81 -9.26 18.84
C GLY A 720 4.70 -8.06 19.79
N ASN A 721 4.68 -8.26 21.11
CA ASN A 721 4.79 -7.18 22.08
C ASN A 721 6.18 -6.53 22.01
N LYS A 722 6.31 -5.44 21.24
CA LYS A 722 7.52 -4.60 21.23
C LYS A 722 7.78 -4.10 22.66
N GLY A 723 8.89 -4.56 23.24
CA GLY A 723 9.31 -4.21 24.60
C GLY A 723 9.11 -5.31 25.65
N GLY A 724 8.48 -6.44 25.30
CA GLY A 724 8.27 -7.58 26.19
C GLY A 724 9.39 -8.63 26.21
N GLY A 725 10.40 -8.50 25.34
CA GLY A 725 11.58 -9.35 25.41
C GLY A 725 12.34 -9.07 26.71
N LYS A 726 12.74 -10.13 27.44
CA LYS A 726 13.66 -10.04 28.59
C LYS A 726 14.84 -9.16 28.16
N ARG A 727 14.97 -7.97 28.76
CA ARG A 727 16.07 -7.07 28.44
C ARG A 727 17.36 -7.81 28.77
N ILE A 728 18.36 -7.74 27.88
CA ILE A 728 19.68 -8.29 28.15
C ILE A 728 20.13 -7.74 29.50
N SER A 729 20.49 -8.62 30.44
CA SER A 729 20.88 -8.20 31.78
C SER A 729 22.11 -7.29 31.69
N LYS A 730 22.26 -6.37 32.66
CA LYS A 730 23.41 -5.45 32.69
C LYS A 730 24.74 -6.23 32.68
N ARG A 731 24.78 -7.39 33.35
CA ARG A 731 25.94 -8.29 33.41
C ARG A 731 26.31 -8.83 32.02
N VAL A 732 25.34 -9.37 31.27
CA VAL A 732 25.58 -9.85 29.90
C VAL A 732 25.98 -8.70 28.96
N VAL A 733 25.42 -7.49 29.14
CA VAL A 733 25.84 -6.31 28.36
C VAL A 733 27.31 -5.97 28.61
N GLN A 734 27.82 -6.09 29.84
CA GLN A 734 29.24 -5.82 30.14
C GLN A 734 30.18 -6.80 29.41
N TYR A 735 29.86 -8.10 29.39
CA TYR A 735 30.63 -9.08 28.61
C TYR A 735 30.62 -8.79 27.11
N LEU A 736 29.43 -8.48 26.56
CA LEU A 736 29.30 -8.10 25.15
C LEU A 736 30.10 -6.83 24.80
N GLN A 737 30.18 -5.86 25.72
CA GLN A 737 31.04 -4.68 25.56
C GLN A 737 32.52 -5.06 25.58
N GLY A 738 32.94 -5.93 26.50
CA GLY A 738 34.30 -6.46 26.58
C GLY A 738 34.72 -7.15 25.28
N PHE A 739 33.92 -8.09 24.78
CA PHE A 739 34.19 -8.79 23.51
C PHE A 739 34.26 -7.83 22.31
N PHE A 740 33.38 -6.83 22.27
CA PHE A 740 33.38 -5.83 21.20
C PHE A 740 34.63 -4.93 21.23
N LEU A 741 35.05 -4.49 22.42
CA LEU A 741 36.23 -3.63 22.58
C LEU A 741 37.53 -4.39 22.34
N ALA A 742 37.61 -5.67 22.71
CA ALA A 742 38.76 -6.53 22.42
C ALA A 742 39.06 -6.62 20.92
N GLY A 743 38.00 -6.71 20.09
CA GLY A 743 38.11 -6.72 18.62
C GLY A 743 38.54 -5.38 18.00
N ASN A 744 38.26 -4.25 18.67
CA ASN A 744 38.73 -2.94 18.21
C ASN A 744 40.21 -2.66 18.58
N LEU A 745 40.73 -3.32 19.61
CA LEU A 745 42.13 -3.20 20.04
C LEU A 745 43.08 -4.03 19.16
N ARG A 746 42.67 -5.22 18.73
CA ARG A 746 43.44 -6.08 17.82
C ARG A 746 42.50 -6.79 16.87
N ALA A 747 42.74 -6.66 15.55
CA ALA A 747 41.90 -7.28 14.51
C ALA A 747 41.81 -8.81 14.63
N VAL A 748 42.85 -9.46 15.19
CA VAL A 748 42.90 -10.92 15.43
C VAL A 748 41.90 -11.36 16.52
N ASN A 749 41.47 -10.45 17.39
CA ASN A 749 40.54 -10.72 18.49
C ASN A 749 39.11 -10.28 18.17
N HIS A 750 38.77 -10.12 16.88
CA HIS A 750 37.44 -9.66 16.48
C HIS A 750 36.40 -10.78 16.64
N TYR A 751 35.52 -10.63 17.64
CA TYR A 751 34.41 -11.56 17.85
C TYR A 751 33.30 -11.34 16.82
N SER A 752 32.92 -12.40 16.10
CA SER A 752 31.65 -12.44 15.37
C SER A 752 30.47 -12.52 16.36
N PRO A 753 29.23 -12.16 15.95
CA PRO A 753 28.04 -12.38 16.78
C PRO A 753 27.89 -13.83 17.25
N GLU A 754 28.31 -14.78 16.42
CA GLU A 754 28.32 -16.21 16.72
C GLU A 754 29.38 -16.54 17.78
N ASN A 755 30.59 -16.00 17.66
CA ASN A 755 31.66 -16.21 18.65
C ASN A 755 31.30 -15.58 20.00
N MET A 756 30.67 -14.39 20.02
CA MET A 756 30.19 -13.79 21.27
C MET A 756 29.11 -14.66 21.94
N HIS A 757 28.29 -15.35 21.15
CA HIS A 757 27.29 -16.27 21.69
C HIS A 757 27.92 -17.53 22.27
N VAL A 758 28.93 -18.09 21.59
CA VAL A 758 29.70 -19.25 22.09
C VAL A 758 30.41 -18.89 23.39
N SER A 759 31.08 -17.74 23.48
CA SER A 759 31.74 -17.35 24.73
C SER A 759 30.79 -16.98 25.86
N LEU A 760 29.55 -16.57 25.56
CA LEU A 760 28.51 -16.46 26.60
C LEU A 760 28.01 -17.83 27.08
N LEU A 761 28.03 -18.86 26.23
CA LEU A 761 27.73 -20.24 26.61
C LEU A 761 28.84 -20.84 27.48
N GLU A 762 30.10 -20.57 27.17
CA GLU A 762 31.25 -20.96 28.01
C GLU A 762 31.13 -20.37 29.42
N LEU A 763 30.71 -19.10 29.54
CA LEU A 763 30.43 -18.46 30.83
C LEU A 763 29.24 -19.07 31.60
N VAL A 764 28.34 -19.80 30.94
CA VAL A 764 27.30 -20.59 31.61
C VAL A 764 27.85 -21.92 32.12
N GLU A 765 28.73 -22.56 31.35
CA GLU A 765 29.44 -23.78 31.78
C GLU A 765 30.34 -23.52 32.99
N GLU A 766 30.92 -22.32 33.09
CA GLU A 766 31.71 -21.85 34.23
C GLU A 766 30.84 -21.38 35.43
N GLY A 767 29.52 -21.36 35.30
CA GLY A 767 28.59 -20.94 36.35
C GLY A 767 28.50 -19.44 36.59
N GLU A 768 29.13 -18.62 35.74
CA GLU A 768 29.12 -17.15 35.81
C GLU A 768 27.79 -16.55 35.31
N LEU A 769 27.10 -17.24 34.41
CA LEU A 769 25.80 -16.82 33.86
C LEU A 769 24.79 -17.98 33.94
N ALA A 770 23.50 -17.66 33.94
CA ALA A 770 22.46 -18.68 33.74
C ALA A 770 22.10 -18.81 32.25
N LEU A 771 21.77 -20.03 31.80
CA LEU A 771 21.42 -20.30 30.39
C LEU A 771 20.25 -19.42 29.89
N GLU A 772 19.32 -19.10 30.78
CA GLU A 772 18.16 -18.24 30.55
C GLU A 772 18.48 -16.74 30.40
N GLU A 773 19.74 -16.35 30.64
CA GLU A 773 20.24 -14.99 30.47
C GLU A 773 20.93 -14.78 29.13
N ILE A 774 21.26 -15.86 28.40
CA ILE A 774 21.96 -15.75 27.13
C ILE A 774 21.03 -15.20 26.04
N PRO A 775 21.37 -14.05 25.43
CA PRO A 775 20.64 -13.52 24.29
C PRO A 775 20.95 -14.33 23.04
N THR A 776 19.95 -14.53 22.19
CA THR A 776 20.14 -15.19 20.89
C THR A 776 21.16 -14.44 20.01
N VAL A 777 21.82 -15.14 19.09
CA VAL A 777 22.76 -14.55 18.10
C VAL A 777 22.15 -13.35 17.36
N LYS A 778 20.86 -13.43 16.99
CA LYS A 778 20.12 -12.32 16.35
C LYS A 778 20.05 -11.09 17.26
N THR A 779 19.84 -11.30 18.55
CA THR A 779 19.79 -10.24 19.56
C THR A 779 21.16 -9.60 19.77
N ILE A 780 22.23 -10.40 19.82
CA ILE A 780 23.63 -9.95 19.89
C ILE A 780 23.98 -9.12 18.66
N LYS A 781 23.67 -9.61 17.45
CA LYS A 781 23.89 -8.88 16.19
C LYS A 781 23.19 -7.53 16.16
N GLY A 782 21.94 -7.48 16.63
CA GLY A 782 21.18 -6.23 16.78
C GLY A 782 21.77 -5.28 17.83
N TRP A 783 22.31 -5.83 18.92
CA TRP A 783 23.00 -5.07 19.96
C TRP A 783 24.32 -4.47 19.44
N ILE A 784 25.16 -5.25 18.76
CA ILE A 784 26.43 -4.80 18.15
C ILE A 784 26.19 -3.61 17.21
N GLY A 785 25.16 -3.70 16.36
CA GLY A 785 24.82 -2.61 15.43
C GLY A 785 24.49 -1.30 16.15
N ARG A 786 23.71 -1.36 17.24
CA ARG A 786 23.36 -0.19 18.06
C ARG A 786 24.56 0.34 18.84
N TYR A 787 25.33 -0.56 19.47
CA TYR A 787 26.48 -0.19 20.29
C TYR A 787 27.60 0.42 19.45
N SER A 788 27.89 -0.14 18.26
CA SER A 788 28.87 0.42 17.32
C SER A 788 28.49 1.82 16.84
N ALA A 789 27.21 2.06 16.52
CA ALA A 789 26.74 3.38 16.12
C ALA A 789 26.86 4.41 17.25
N SER A 790 26.48 4.04 18.48
CA SER A 790 26.63 4.89 19.66
C SER A 790 28.10 5.16 19.97
N PHE A 791 28.95 4.14 19.93
CA PHE A 791 30.38 4.24 20.19
C PHE A 791 31.07 5.18 19.18
N LYS A 792 30.76 5.05 17.88
CA LYS A 792 31.25 5.96 16.84
C LYS A 792 30.82 7.39 17.09
N LYS A 793 29.56 7.61 17.46
CA LYS A 793 29.03 8.94 17.79
C LYS A 793 29.80 9.56 18.97
N THR A 794 29.94 8.83 20.07
CA THR A 794 30.66 9.32 21.27
C THR A 794 32.16 9.54 21.01
N ALA A 795 32.80 8.68 20.20
CA ALA A 795 34.19 8.88 19.79
C ALA A 795 34.35 10.13 18.91
N SER A 796 33.43 10.38 17.98
CA SER A 796 33.43 11.61 17.17
C SER A 796 33.16 12.87 18.00
N GLU A 797 32.25 12.80 18.98
CA GLU A 797 31.99 13.91 19.91
C GLU A 797 33.22 14.22 20.77
N ARG A 798 33.93 13.18 21.28
CA ARG A 798 35.19 13.37 22.01
C ARG A 798 36.29 13.97 21.13
N ALA A 799 36.46 13.47 19.91
CA ALA A 799 37.44 14.01 18.96
C ALA A 799 37.15 15.48 18.58
N LEU A 800 35.88 15.88 18.48
CA LEU A 800 35.48 17.27 18.28
C LEU A 800 35.82 18.16 19.49
N VAL A 801 35.60 17.64 20.70
CA VAL A 801 35.95 18.35 21.94
C VAL A 801 37.47 18.47 22.10
N GLU A 802 38.22 17.42 21.78
CA GLU A 802 39.70 17.42 21.77
C GLU A 802 40.25 18.36 20.70
N SER A 803 39.72 18.34 19.46
CA SER A 803 40.12 19.29 18.42
C SER A 803 39.80 20.74 18.79
N ASN A 804 38.71 20.97 19.54
CA ASN A 804 38.34 22.29 20.02
C ASN A 804 39.20 22.74 21.23
N LYS A 805 39.79 21.81 21.98
CA LYS A 805 40.80 22.09 23.01
C LYS A 805 42.16 22.37 22.40
N GLU A 806 42.62 21.55 21.45
CA GLU A 806 43.86 21.78 20.70
C GLU A 806 43.82 23.10 19.91
N ASN A 807 42.67 23.46 19.33
CA ASN A 807 42.50 24.77 18.68
C ASN A 807 42.52 25.94 19.69
N LYS A 808 42.11 25.73 20.96
CA LYS A 808 42.21 26.77 21.99
C LYS A 808 43.64 26.90 22.55
N GLU A 809 44.37 25.80 22.67
CA GLU A 809 45.78 25.79 23.08
C GLU A 809 46.71 26.37 21.98
N ASN A 810 46.42 26.09 20.70
CA ASN A 810 47.16 26.68 19.58
C ASN A 810 46.89 28.19 19.39
N ILE A 811 45.71 28.69 19.78
CA ILE A 811 45.40 30.14 19.78
C ILE A 811 46.09 30.88 20.94
N SER A 812 46.47 30.19 22.03
CA SER A 812 47.28 30.80 23.09
C SER A 812 48.78 30.90 22.78
N GLU A 813 49.29 30.14 21.79
CA GLU A 813 50.73 30.14 21.43
C GLU A 813 51.06 30.92 20.15
N THR A 814 50.08 31.48 19.43
CA THR A 814 50.33 32.26 18.20
C THR A 814 49.62 33.61 18.20
N ASN A 815 50.12 34.53 19.02
CA ASN A 815 49.86 35.96 18.88
C ASN A 815 51.19 36.73 18.82
N VAL A 816 51.96 36.53 17.76
CA VAL A 816 52.88 37.55 17.22
C VAL A 816 52.87 37.44 15.69
N GLU A 817 52.39 38.52 15.07
CA GLU A 817 52.61 38.96 13.68
C GLU A 817 51.98 38.18 12.49
N GLY A 818 51.01 38.83 11.84
CA GLY A 818 51.23 39.30 10.47
C GLY A 818 50.67 38.48 9.29
N ASN A 819 49.54 38.97 8.78
CA ASN A 819 49.14 39.01 7.36
C ASN A 819 48.41 37.86 6.64
N SER A 820 47.55 38.34 5.73
CA SER A 820 46.50 37.73 4.93
C SER A 820 46.91 36.60 3.99
N SER A 821 46.05 35.59 3.81
CA SER A 821 45.73 35.03 2.47
C SER A 821 44.50 34.10 2.50
N GLN A 822 43.77 34.13 1.39
CA GLN A 822 42.56 33.36 1.08
C GLN A 822 42.84 31.84 0.99
N ILE A 823 41.91 31.01 1.48
CA ILE A 823 41.96 29.54 1.33
C ILE A 823 40.88 29.06 0.36
N GLU A 824 41.30 28.60 -0.82
CA GLU A 824 40.48 27.84 -1.78
C GLU A 824 40.29 26.37 -1.35
N PRO A 825 39.18 25.69 -1.72
CA PRO A 825 38.98 24.28 -1.43
C PRO A 825 39.73 23.34 -2.42
N ARG A 826 40.62 22.50 -1.87
CA ARG A 826 41.38 21.47 -2.61
C ARG A 826 40.48 20.37 -3.22
N LYS A 827 40.55 20.23 -4.54
CA LYS A 827 40.03 19.10 -5.33
C LYS A 827 40.80 17.80 -5.03
N ARG A 828 40.09 16.70 -4.81
CA ARG A 828 40.66 15.33 -4.72
C ARG A 828 41.05 14.81 -6.10
N GLN A 829 42.34 14.51 -6.30
CA GLN A 829 42.85 13.73 -7.44
C GLN A 829 42.63 12.23 -7.20
N LYS A 830 42.13 11.55 -8.23
CA LYS A 830 42.11 10.08 -8.35
C LYS A 830 43.53 9.59 -8.63
N LYS A 831 43.97 8.56 -7.91
CA LYS A 831 45.12 7.73 -8.29
C LYS A 831 44.60 6.47 -8.96
N ASP A 832 44.75 6.41 -10.28
CA ASP A 832 44.94 5.14 -10.98
C ASP A 832 46.41 4.75 -10.83
N GLN A 833 46.71 3.47 -10.61
CA GLN A 833 47.83 2.80 -11.27
C GLN A 833 47.78 1.27 -11.09
N ASN A 834 47.94 0.62 -12.23
CA ASN A 834 48.18 -0.80 -12.48
C ASN A 834 49.36 -1.36 -11.65
N ILE A 835 49.25 -2.61 -11.17
CA ILE A 835 49.73 -3.86 -11.80
C ILE A 835 48.91 -5.01 -11.19
#